data_AF-A0A838ENQ1-F1
#
_entry.id   AF-A0A838ENQ1-F1
#
_cell.length_a   1.000
_cell.length_b   1.000
_cell.length_c   1.000
_cell.angle_alpha   90.00
_cell.angle_beta   90.00
_cell.angle_gamma   90.00
#
_symmetry.space_group_name_H-M   'P 1'
#
loop_
_entity.id
_entity.type
_entity.pdbx_description
1 polymer ?
#
loop_
_entity_poly.entity_id
_entity_poly.type
_entity_poly.pdbx_seq_one_letter_code
_entity_poly.pdbx_strand_id
1 'polypeptide(L)'
;MKGSGGKLFVRMALVGTVMFTLLGIGITSFTQASPTAYAAKSTTNTCDLNAPGGTVKHVIYVAFDNVHLTRDNPNVPSDLEQMPNLLNFLKNNGTVLANNHTPLIAHTADDLLTTLTGVYGDRHGQPISNSYRYFKPDGTTASAGSFAYWTAPINSATNTADSYGTMVNAQGVTPPAPWVSYTRAGCNFGSVATANTILENIGVDVPTVFGAGSPEAAEVAANPAKATADFVGIGIHCAQGNAVCASGQADKLPNEPGGYTGYQGLFGHKYVAPAISPSGPLTDLNGNVIQDAAGNVGFPGFDGMTPAVSLSYVAAMQEHNVPVTYAYLSDAHDNHSTVTAYGPGSAGYVAALKSYDAAFGKFFTRLANDGINKNNTLFVFTADEGDHFVGSAPAPANCDGVTTPCSYNQIGEINVNTTGLLATQQNITTPFTVHADSAPNFYLTGNPARDATVTRTFERGVAALTTTNPITGNSEKITNYLADPVEMNLLHMVTADPARTPTFTMFAKPDYYLYAGAPNCTAACVAVEAAFAWNHGDVSPDINTTWLGVVGPGVQHLGVNKSIWADHTDTRPTIMSLLGLKDDYQHDGRVLFELLTDKALPKTIREHLSYYENIARIYKQINAPVGVFGLTSLAISTQALESNTTGDSTYTKLEALLQGMTTQRNEVAGKMISLLENAEFGGHASADLLVSVQGQSLIGHAQTLLRK
;
A
#
# COMPACT_ATOMS: atom_id res chain seq x y z
N MET A 1 -6.22 19.13 18.59
CA MET A 1 -7.67 19.43 18.79
C MET A 1 -8.45 18.14 18.57
N LYS A 2 -9.41 17.80 19.44
CA LYS A 2 -10.12 16.50 19.46
C LYS A 2 -10.55 16.03 18.07
N GLY A 3 -9.95 14.94 17.58
CA GLY A 3 -10.43 14.15 16.46
C GLY A 3 -11.71 13.43 16.83
N SER A 4 -12.84 14.15 16.78
CA SER A 4 -14.18 13.59 16.93
C SER A 4 -14.95 13.81 15.64
N GLY A 5 -14.62 13.02 14.62
CA GLY A 5 -15.39 12.92 13.38
C GLY A 5 -16.44 11.83 13.49
N GLY A 6 -17.45 12.01 14.35
CA GLY A 6 -18.51 11.01 14.52
C GLY A 6 -19.78 11.63 15.07
N LYS A 7 -20.86 11.53 14.27
CA LYS A 7 -22.29 11.84 14.51
C LYS A 7 -22.78 13.18 13.92
N LEU A 8 -23.54 13.13 12.81
CA LEU A 8 -24.97 13.53 12.82
C LEU A 8 -25.76 13.11 11.55
N PHE A 9 -26.75 12.26 11.80
CA PHE A 9 -28.05 11.99 11.15
C PHE A 9 -28.42 12.38 9.70
N VAL A 10 -28.91 11.33 9.04
CA VAL A 10 -29.64 11.19 7.76
C VAL A 10 -31.03 11.83 7.76
N ARG A 11 -31.43 12.46 6.63
CA ARG A 11 -32.81 12.43 6.10
C ARG A 11 -32.82 12.32 4.57
N MET A 12 -33.55 11.32 4.08
CA MET A 12 -33.83 10.95 2.68
C MET A 12 -34.53 12.03 1.85
N ALA A 13 -34.29 12.01 0.52
CA ALA A 13 -35.33 12.19 -0.50
C ALA A 13 -34.93 11.53 -1.85
N LEU A 14 -35.93 10.93 -2.49
CA LEU A 14 -35.93 10.07 -3.69
C LEU A 14 -36.19 10.88 -4.99
N VAL A 15 -36.04 10.21 -6.16
CA VAL A 15 -36.54 10.55 -7.52
C VAL A 15 -35.59 11.41 -8.38
N GLY A 16 -35.25 11.10 -9.64
CA GLY A 16 -35.69 10.10 -10.61
C GLY A 16 -34.97 10.29 -11.96
N THR A 17 -34.90 9.20 -12.73
CA THR A 17 -34.14 8.94 -13.96
C THR A 17 -34.55 9.77 -15.19
N VAL A 18 -33.60 10.26 -16.01
CA VAL A 18 -33.77 10.44 -17.47
C VAL A 18 -32.44 10.20 -18.21
N MET A 19 -32.48 9.30 -19.20
CA MET A 19 -31.44 8.97 -20.18
C MET A 19 -31.02 10.17 -21.04
N PHE A 20 -29.75 10.25 -21.45
CA PHE A 20 -29.41 10.72 -22.80
C PHE A 20 -28.21 10.01 -23.41
N THR A 21 -28.36 9.80 -24.71
CA THR A 21 -27.65 8.95 -25.66
C THR A 21 -26.29 9.48 -26.14
N LEU A 22 -25.43 8.53 -26.51
CA LEU A 22 -24.13 8.67 -27.17
C LEU A 22 -24.13 9.52 -28.44
N LEU A 23 -23.02 10.22 -28.69
CA LEU A 23 -22.43 10.36 -30.03
C LEU A 23 -20.90 10.35 -29.92
N GLY A 24 -20.28 9.47 -30.72
CA GLY A 24 -18.89 9.05 -30.59
C GLY A 24 -17.86 9.84 -31.38
N ILE A 25 -16.60 9.58 -31.05
CA ILE A 25 -15.41 10.02 -31.80
C ILE A 25 -14.39 8.85 -31.83
N GLY A 26 -13.79 8.69 -33.02
CA GLY A 26 -12.87 7.67 -33.54
C GLY A 26 -11.93 6.93 -32.57
N ILE A 27 -12.00 5.60 -32.66
CA ILE A 27 -11.05 4.64 -32.06
C ILE A 27 -9.94 4.38 -33.08
N THR A 28 -8.69 4.68 -32.71
CA THR A 28 -7.49 4.14 -33.37
C THR A 28 -7.22 2.75 -32.80
N SER A 29 -7.31 1.72 -33.64
CA SER A 29 -7.14 0.32 -33.25
C SER A 29 -5.70 0.01 -32.84
N PHE A 30 -5.46 -0.18 -31.54
CA PHE A 30 -4.32 -0.96 -31.07
C PHE A 30 -4.68 -2.44 -31.24
N THR A 31 -3.84 -3.20 -31.94
CA THR A 31 -3.93 -4.66 -31.97
C THR A 31 -3.49 -5.19 -30.61
N GLN A 32 -4.43 -5.31 -29.67
CA GLN A 32 -4.27 -6.13 -28.48
C GLN A 32 -4.15 -7.58 -28.95
N ALA A 33 -3.03 -8.23 -28.62
CA ALA A 33 -2.96 -9.69 -28.65
C ALA A 33 -4.05 -10.21 -27.69
N SER A 34 -4.97 -11.04 -28.20
CA SER A 34 -5.98 -11.67 -27.36
C SER A 34 -5.29 -12.41 -26.21
N PRO A 35 -5.70 -12.22 -24.94
CA PRO A 35 -5.21 -13.05 -23.86
C PRO A 35 -5.57 -14.49 -24.20
N THR A 36 -4.55 -15.35 -24.31
CA THR A 36 -4.76 -16.79 -24.37
C THR A 36 -5.31 -17.19 -23.01
N ALA A 37 -6.63 -17.43 -22.95
CA ALA A 37 -7.26 -17.97 -21.75
C ALA A 37 -6.61 -19.32 -21.44
N TYR A 38 -5.81 -19.39 -20.38
CA TYR A 38 -5.34 -20.65 -19.86
C TYR A 38 -6.54 -21.39 -19.27
N ALA A 39 -6.83 -22.56 -19.83
CA ALA A 39 -7.94 -23.39 -19.39
C ALA A 39 -7.80 -23.71 -17.89
N ALA A 40 -8.87 -23.49 -17.12
CA ALA A 40 -8.98 -23.92 -15.74
C ALA A 40 -8.62 -25.42 -15.63
N LYS A 41 -7.60 -25.75 -14.85
CA LYS A 41 -7.16 -27.12 -14.66
C LYS A 41 -7.68 -27.63 -13.32
N SER A 42 -8.47 -28.71 -13.42
CA SER A 42 -8.95 -29.64 -12.38
C SER A 42 -10.37 -29.45 -11.84
N THR A 43 -11.13 -30.54 -11.94
CA THR A 43 -12.45 -30.80 -11.34
C THR A 43 -12.35 -31.52 -9.99
N THR A 44 -11.15 -31.57 -9.39
CA THR A 44 -10.93 -32.05 -8.02
C THR A 44 -10.79 -30.86 -7.09
N ASN A 45 -11.53 -30.81 -5.98
CA ASN A 45 -11.46 -29.78 -4.92
C ASN A 45 -10.13 -29.81 -4.13
N THR A 46 -9.01 -30.08 -4.79
CA THR A 46 -7.68 -30.18 -4.22
C THR A 46 -6.87 -28.97 -4.67
N CYS A 47 -6.42 -28.15 -3.73
CA CYS A 47 -5.51 -27.03 -4.00
C CYS A 47 -4.25 -27.53 -4.72
N ASP A 48 -4.05 -27.11 -5.98
CA ASP A 48 -2.97 -27.56 -6.85
C ASP A 48 -2.01 -26.42 -7.20
N LEU A 49 -1.01 -26.24 -6.33
CA LEU A 49 0.09 -25.30 -6.54
C LEU A 49 1.21 -26.03 -7.31
N ASN A 50 1.34 -25.71 -8.60
CA ASN A 50 2.28 -26.35 -9.53
C ASN A 50 3.71 -25.78 -9.39
N ALA A 51 4.18 -25.65 -8.15
CA ALA A 51 5.43 -24.97 -7.80
C ALA A 51 6.68 -25.62 -8.47
N PRO A 52 7.42 -24.89 -9.34
CA PRO A 52 8.55 -25.44 -10.11
C PRO A 52 9.72 -25.97 -9.26
N GLY A 53 9.90 -25.46 -8.05
CA GLY A 53 11.01 -25.79 -7.14
C GLY A 53 10.78 -27.00 -6.21
N GLY A 54 9.52 -27.38 -5.95
CA GLY A 54 9.12 -28.38 -4.95
C GLY A 54 7.64 -28.21 -4.60
N THR A 55 7.07 -29.07 -3.75
CA THR A 55 5.62 -29.00 -3.43
C THR A 55 5.35 -27.94 -2.36
N VAL A 56 5.14 -26.70 -2.77
CA VAL A 56 4.48 -25.70 -1.90
C VAL A 56 3.04 -26.14 -1.71
N LYS A 57 2.61 -26.24 -0.45
CA LYS A 57 1.24 -26.60 -0.04
C LYS A 57 0.52 -25.46 0.65
N HIS A 58 1.30 -24.57 1.27
CA HIS A 58 0.80 -23.44 2.05
C HIS A 58 1.49 -22.16 1.61
N VAL A 59 0.76 -21.05 1.69
CA VAL A 59 1.27 -19.70 1.50
C VAL A 59 0.87 -18.89 2.73
N ILE A 60 1.86 -18.30 3.39
CA ILE A 60 1.65 -17.41 4.53
C ILE A 60 2.31 -16.10 4.18
N TYR A 61 1.50 -15.11 3.85
CA TYR A 61 1.93 -13.74 3.60
C TYR A 61 1.55 -12.87 4.80
N VAL A 62 2.49 -12.08 5.29
CA VAL A 62 2.29 -11.19 6.42
C VAL A 62 2.92 -9.84 6.10
N ALA A 63 2.12 -8.78 6.12
CA ALA A 63 2.59 -7.41 6.06
C ALA A 63 2.46 -6.76 7.44
N PHE A 64 3.50 -6.08 7.87
CA PHE A 64 3.45 -5.20 9.03
C PHE A 64 3.12 -3.79 8.60
N ASP A 65 2.32 -3.10 9.40
CA ASP A 65 2.32 -1.65 9.49
C ASP A 65 3.65 -1.20 10.07
N ASN A 66 4.44 -0.49 9.28
CA ASN A 66 5.60 0.27 9.71
C ASN A 66 6.49 -0.46 10.75
N VAL A 67 7.15 -1.54 10.30
CA VAL A 67 8.15 -2.28 11.08
C VAL A 67 9.52 -2.16 10.42
N HIS A 68 10.49 -1.66 11.17
CA HIS A 68 11.78 -1.31 10.62
C HIS A 68 12.82 -2.44 10.64
N LEU A 69 13.54 -2.60 9.53
CA LEU A 69 14.85 -3.27 9.52
C LEU A 69 16.00 -2.27 9.74
N THR A 70 15.81 -1.03 9.28
CA THR A 70 16.72 0.09 9.53
C THR A 70 16.68 0.47 11.01
N ARG A 71 17.80 0.97 11.55
CA ARG A 71 17.85 1.45 12.93
C ARG A 71 17.59 2.95 12.96
N ASP A 72 16.49 3.38 13.56
CA ASP A 72 16.12 4.80 13.70
C ASP A 72 17.09 5.55 14.62
N ASN A 73 17.55 4.85 15.67
CA ASN A 73 18.65 5.27 16.51
C ASN A 73 19.80 4.27 16.31
N PRO A 74 21.01 4.70 15.87
CA PRO A 74 22.14 3.79 15.65
C PRO A 74 22.51 2.89 16.83
N ASN A 75 22.24 3.34 18.07
CA ASN A 75 22.52 2.60 19.30
C ASN A 75 21.43 1.60 19.69
N VAL A 76 20.23 1.72 19.14
CA VAL A 76 19.08 0.84 19.43
C VAL A 76 18.97 -0.19 18.29
N PRO A 77 18.83 -1.50 18.57
CA PRO A 77 18.55 -2.48 17.53
C PRO A 77 17.23 -2.16 16.81
N SER A 78 17.13 -2.47 15.52
CA SER A 78 15.88 -2.24 14.77
C SER A 78 14.77 -3.16 15.26
N ASP A 79 13.54 -2.90 14.84
CA ASP A 79 12.38 -3.68 15.24
C ASP A 79 12.55 -5.18 14.97
N LEU A 80 13.01 -5.51 13.76
CA LEU A 80 13.31 -6.89 13.40
C LEU A 80 14.47 -7.49 14.22
N GLU A 81 15.49 -6.71 14.58
CA GLU A 81 16.56 -7.20 15.45
C GLU A 81 16.08 -7.47 16.88
N GLN A 82 15.03 -6.78 17.32
CA GLN A 82 14.34 -7.02 18.59
C GLN A 82 13.29 -8.13 18.52
N MET A 83 13.01 -8.67 17.33
CA MET A 83 12.16 -9.84 17.07
C MET A 83 12.96 -11.06 16.57
N PRO A 84 13.90 -11.62 17.38
CA PRO A 84 14.79 -12.69 16.95
C PRO A 84 14.10 -13.98 16.50
N ASN A 85 12.89 -14.33 16.97
CA ASN A 85 12.16 -15.49 16.46
C ASN A 85 11.86 -15.35 14.97
N LEU A 86 11.38 -14.17 14.55
CA LEU A 86 11.12 -13.87 13.14
C LEU A 86 12.42 -13.69 12.36
N LEU A 87 13.30 -12.78 12.80
CA LEU A 87 14.50 -12.44 12.03
C LEU A 87 15.43 -13.65 11.84
N ASN A 88 15.61 -14.48 12.88
CA ASN A 88 16.42 -15.70 12.72
C ASN A 88 15.71 -16.74 11.85
N PHE A 89 14.38 -16.87 11.92
CA PHE A 89 13.65 -17.73 11.00
C PHE A 89 13.87 -17.31 9.55
N LEU A 90 13.77 -16.02 9.23
CA LEU A 90 14.02 -15.51 7.88
C LEU A 90 15.47 -15.74 7.45
N LYS A 91 16.43 -15.27 8.25
CA LYS A 91 17.87 -15.33 7.91
C LYS A 91 18.42 -16.75 7.83
N ASN A 92 17.88 -17.70 8.57
CA ASN A 92 18.39 -19.08 8.61
C ASN A 92 17.70 -20.00 7.60
N ASN A 93 16.62 -19.54 6.94
CA ASN A 93 15.82 -20.41 6.08
C ASN A 93 15.53 -19.82 4.69
N GLY A 94 15.87 -18.56 4.44
CA GLY A 94 15.63 -17.90 3.16
C GLY A 94 16.43 -16.60 3.02
N THR A 95 15.79 -15.57 2.50
CA THR A 95 16.43 -14.28 2.21
C THR A 95 15.60 -13.13 2.77
N VAL A 96 16.28 -12.14 3.34
CA VAL A 96 15.73 -10.84 3.73
C VAL A 96 16.36 -9.78 2.84
N LEU A 97 15.61 -9.20 1.93
CA LEU A 97 16.02 -8.01 1.19
C LEU A 97 15.88 -6.80 2.09
N ALA A 98 16.96 -6.03 2.26
CA ALA A 98 16.96 -4.78 3.02
C ALA A 98 17.02 -3.53 2.11
N ASN A 99 16.71 -3.73 0.84
CA ASN A 99 16.75 -2.73 -0.22
C ASN A 99 15.49 -2.91 -1.10
N ASN A 100 14.36 -3.04 -0.41
CA ASN A 100 13.02 -3.08 -0.96
C ASN A 100 12.40 -1.68 -0.80
N HIS A 101 11.54 -1.25 -1.72
CA HIS A 101 11.05 0.12 -1.72
C HIS A 101 9.53 0.23 -1.90
N THR A 102 8.98 1.33 -1.41
CA THR A 102 7.56 1.68 -1.50
C THR A 102 7.19 2.30 -2.87
N PRO A 103 5.90 2.35 -3.25
CA PRO A 103 5.41 3.35 -4.18
C PRO A 103 5.49 4.76 -3.57
N LEU A 104 4.98 5.77 -4.29
CA LEU A 104 4.75 7.09 -3.74
C LEU A 104 3.27 7.45 -3.94
N ILE A 105 2.59 8.01 -2.94
CA ILE A 105 3.11 8.41 -1.62
C ILE A 105 3.05 7.21 -0.67
N ALA A 106 4.10 6.97 0.11
CA ALA A 106 4.23 5.80 0.98
C ALA A 106 3.18 5.81 2.11
N HIS A 107 2.14 5.00 1.97
CA HIS A 107 1.02 4.89 2.90
C HIS A 107 0.38 3.50 2.82
N THR A 108 0.00 2.99 3.98
CA THR A 108 -0.54 1.64 4.23
C THR A 108 -1.43 1.12 3.10
N ALA A 109 -2.43 1.90 2.67
CA ALA A 109 -3.40 1.50 1.66
C ALA A 109 -2.76 1.27 0.28
N ASP A 110 -1.99 2.24 -0.23
CA ASP A 110 -1.36 2.13 -1.55
C ASP A 110 -0.26 1.06 -1.52
N ASP A 111 0.59 1.08 -0.50
CA ASP A 111 1.73 0.18 -0.32
C ASP A 111 1.30 -1.29 -0.21
N LEU A 112 0.29 -1.58 0.62
CA LEU A 112 -0.29 -2.92 0.71
C LEU A 112 -0.92 -3.33 -0.61
N LEU A 113 -1.76 -2.48 -1.23
CA LEU A 113 -2.40 -2.81 -2.50
C LEU A 113 -1.40 -3.04 -3.62
N THR A 114 -0.34 -2.25 -3.68
CA THR A 114 0.76 -2.41 -4.64
C THR A 114 1.50 -3.71 -4.42
N THR A 115 1.74 -4.12 -3.17
CA THR A 115 2.34 -5.43 -2.87
C THR A 115 1.41 -6.60 -3.24
N LEU A 116 0.12 -6.47 -2.95
CA LEU A 116 -0.90 -7.51 -3.19
C LEU A 116 -1.19 -7.73 -4.67
N THR A 117 -1.22 -6.65 -5.44
CA THR A 117 -1.58 -6.65 -6.87
C THR A 117 -0.37 -6.69 -7.78
N GLY A 118 0.80 -6.24 -7.34
CA GLY A 118 1.98 -6.10 -8.18
C GLY A 118 1.87 -4.97 -9.21
N VAL A 119 0.98 -4.00 -9.01
CA VAL A 119 0.85 -2.79 -9.84
C VAL A 119 0.80 -1.53 -8.98
N TYR A 120 1.10 -0.36 -9.55
CA TYR A 120 1.04 0.91 -8.82
C TYR A 120 -0.37 1.50 -8.71
N GLY A 121 -0.51 2.55 -7.91
CA GLY A 121 -1.76 3.23 -7.59
C GLY A 121 -2.59 3.69 -8.78
N ASP A 122 -1.96 4.11 -9.87
CA ASP A 122 -2.65 4.45 -11.13
C ASP A 122 -3.44 3.28 -11.73
N ARG A 123 -3.03 2.04 -11.45
CA ARG A 123 -3.63 0.82 -12.00
C ARG A 123 -4.55 0.07 -11.05
N HIS A 124 -4.49 0.31 -9.75
CA HIS A 124 -5.42 -0.28 -8.77
C HIS A 124 -6.44 0.71 -8.19
N GLY A 125 -6.19 2.02 -8.29
CA GLY A 125 -7.18 3.05 -7.97
C GLY A 125 -6.88 3.89 -6.73
N GLN A 126 -5.81 3.58 -5.98
CA GLN A 126 -5.38 4.30 -4.77
C GLN A 126 -3.98 4.91 -4.98
N PRO A 127 -3.84 6.13 -5.52
CA PRO A 127 -2.54 6.63 -5.95
C PRO A 127 -1.89 7.63 -4.99
N ILE A 128 -2.45 7.77 -3.78
CA ILE A 128 -2.11 8.88 -2.89
C ILE A 128 -1.88 8.44 -1.45
N SER A 129 -2.87 7.97 -0.69
CA SER A 129 -2.69 7.76 0.75
C SER A 129 -3.81 6.84 1.28
N ASN A 130 -3.85 6.63 2.58
CA ASN A 130 -4.90 5.94 3.34
C ASN A 130 -6.30 6.56 3.16
N SER A 131 -6.34 7.80 2.67
CA SER A 131 -7.53 8.48 2.19
C SER A 131 -7.16 9.50 1.13
N TYR A 132 -8.15 10.07 0.44
CA TYR A 132 -7.92 11.08 -0.58
C TYR A 132 -9.08 12.06 -0.64
N ARG A 133 -8.90 13.14 -1.41
CA ARG A 133 -10.02 14.00 -1.82
C ARG A 133 -10.27 13.84 -3.31
N TYR A 134 -11.49 14.17 -3.71
CA TYR A 134 -11.88 14.21 -5.12
C TYR A 134 -12.67 15.48 -5.41
N PHE A 135 -12.53 16.01 -6.63
CA PHE A 135 -13.27 17.17 -7.10
C PHE A 135 -14.73 16.83 -7.38
N LYS A 136 -15.64 17.70 -6.93
CA LYS A 136 -17.05 17.69 -7.31
C LYS A 136 -17.26 18.58 -8.54
N PRO A 137 -18.39 18.43 -9.27
CA PRO A 137 -18.72 19.29 -10.41
C PRO A 137 -18.80 20.79 -10.09
N ASP A 138 -19.03 21.17 -8.82
CA ASP A 138 -19.07 22.56 -8.36
C ASP A 138 -17.66 23.17 -8.12
N GLY A 139 -16.59 22.41 -8.34
CA GLY A 139 -15.21 22.83 -8.15
C GLY A 139 -14.71 22.76 -6.71
N THR A 140 -15.56 22.40 -5.74
CA THR A 140 -15.12 22.06 -4.36
C THR A 140 -14.80 20.57 -4.27
N THR A 141 -14.32 20.09 -3.12
CA THR A 141 -13.90 18.69 -2.95
C THR A 141 -14.67 17.97 -1.85
N ALA A 142 -14.69 16.65 -1.92
CA ALA A 142 -15.12 15.75 -0.86
C ALA A 142 -14.01 14.75 -0.52
N SER A 143 -14.11 14.07 0.62
CA SER A 143 -13.14 13.08 1.09
C SER A 143 -13.67 11.67 0.90
N ALA A 144 -12.76 10.73 0.63
CA ALA A 144 -13.03 9.29 0.63
C ALA A 144 -11.90 8.55 1.34
N GLY A 145 -12.22 7.45 2.01
CA GLY A 145 -11.22 6.50 2.52
C GLY A 145 -10.80 5.50 1.44
N SER A 146 -9.56 5.04 1.49
CA SER A 146 -9.05 3.99 0.60
C SER A 146 -9.40 2.58 1.07
N PHE A 147 -9.74 2.43 2.36
CA PHE A 147 -10.16 1.19 2.98
C PHE A 147 -11.67 0.94 2.82
N ALA A 148 -12.00 0.08 1.85
CA ALA A 148 -13.32 -0.47 1.59
C ALA A 148 -13.19 -1.75 0.75
N TYR A 149 -14.16 -2.64 0.83
CA TYR A 149 -14.12 -3.93 0.13
C TYR A 149 -13.89 -3.76 -1.38
N TRP A 150 -13.20 -4.72 -2.00
CA TRP A 150 -12.71 -4.64 -3.38
C TRP A 150 -13.72 -4.12 -4.42
N THR A 151 -14.99 -4.52 -4.28
CA THR A 151 -16.09 -4.14 -5.19
C THR A 151 -17.04 -3.10 -4.62
N ALA A 152 -16.74 -2.54 -3.45
CA ALA A 152 -17.54 -1.52 -2.82
C ALA A 152 -17.45 -0.19 -3.60
N PRO A 153 -18.50 0.65 -3.54
CA PRO A 153 -18.38 2.05 -3.93
C PRO A 153 -17.42 2.77 -2.97
N ILE A 154 -16.92 3.94 -3.38
CA ILE A 154 -16.05 4.75 -2.52
C ILE A 154 -16.67 4.98 -1.13
N ASN A 155 -15.84 4.87 -0.10
CA ASN A 155 -16.23 5.14 1.28
C ASN A 155 -16.21 6.66 1.53
N SER A 156 -17.29 7.34 1.14
CA SER A 156 -17.46 8.79 1.28
C SER A 156 -18.85 9.15 1.83
N ALA A 157 -18.88 10.08 2.78
CA ALA A 157 -20.12 10.58 3.38
C ALA A 157 -21.01 11.35 2.40
N THR A 158 -20.44 11.87 1.31
CA THR A 158 -21.14 12.67 0.30
C THR A 158 -20.95 12.08 -1.09
N ASN A 159 -20.97 10.75 -1.21
CA ASN A 159 -20.73 10.05 -2.46
C ASN A 159 -21.82 10.36 -3.52
N THR A 160 -21.68 11.48 -4.22
CA THR A 160 -22.60 11.95 -5.26
C THR A 160 -21.90 12.32 -6.55
N ALA A 161 -20.57 12.16 -6.65
CA ALA A 161 -19.78 12.68 -7.78
C ALA A 161 -18.71 11.73 -8.32
N ASP A 162 -18.23 10.75 -7.54
CA ASP A 162 -17.38 9.68 -8.07
C ASP A 162 -18.27 8.52 -8.52
N SER A 163 -18.23 8.21 -9.82
CA SER A 163 -19.00 7.11 -10.40
C SER A 163 -18.24 5.77 -10.40
N TYR A 164 -16.97 5.78 -10.02
CA TYR A 164 -16.13 4.60 -9.91
C TYR A 164 -16.30 3.92 -8.55
N GLY A 165 -15.86 2.67 -8.47
CA GLY A 165 -15.74 1.96 -7.19
C GLY A 165 -14.55 2.45 -6.39
N THR A 166 -14.38 1.93 -5.17
CA THR A 166 -13.13 2.10 -4.41
C THR A 166 -11.94 1.75 -5.28
N MET A 167 -11.92 0.51 -5.80
CA MET A 167 -10.91 0.03 -6.73
C MET A 167 -11.29 0.39 -8.18
N VAL A 168 -10.32 0.88 -8.95
CA VAL A 168 -10.52 1.24 -10.36
C VAL A 168 -9.22 1.09 -11.15
N ASN A 169 -9.27 0.33 -12.24
CA ASN A 169 -8.13 0.17 -13.13
C ASN A 169 -8.12 1.20 -14.26
N ALA A 170 -7.08 1.17 -15.10
CA ALA A 170 -6.94 2.04 -16.26
C ALA A 170 -8.08 1.95 -17.30
N GLN A 171 -8.93 0.92 -17.25
CA GLN A 171 -10.12 0.77 -18.10
C GLN A 171 -11.40 1.31 -17.45
N GLY A 172 -11.32 1.88 -16.24
CA GLY A 172 -12.45 2.43 -15.51
C GLY A 172 -13.35 1.37 -14.88
N VAL A 173 -12.85 0.16 -14.65
CA VAL A 173 -13.59 -0.94 -14.00
C VAL A 173 -12.81 -1.47 -12.80
N THR A 174 -13.47 -2.27 -11.96
CA THR A 174 -12.79 -2.94 -10.84
C THR A 174 -11.63 -3.80 -11.35
N PRO A 175 -10.40 -3.65 -10.83
CA PRO A 175 -9.26 -4.49 -11.19
C PRO A 175 -9.50 -5.97 -10.80
N PRO A 176 -8.82 -6.92 -11.47
CA PRO A 176 -8.83 -8.33 -11.06
C PRO A 176 -8.42 -8.49 -9.60
N ALA A 177 -9.12 -9.34 -8.86
CA ALA A 177 -8.89 -9.47 -7.42
C ALA A 177 -7.70 -10.40 -7.08
N PRO A 178 -6.88 -10.09 -6.07
CA PRO A 178 -5.62 -10.79 -5.80
C PRO A 178 -5.81 -12.24 -5.30
N TRP A 179 -7.03 -12.64 -4.90
CA TRP A 179 -7.31 -14.02 -4.47
C TRP A 179 -7.66 -14.97 -5.62
N VAL A 180 -7.99 -14.44 -6.80
CA VAL A 180 -8.62 -15.20 -7.90
C VAL A 180 -7.70 -16.29 -8.44
N SER A 181 -6.41 -15.99 -8.63
CA SER A 181 -5.42 -16.96 -9.11
C SER A 181 -5.30 -18.17 -8.16
N TYR A 182 -5.52 -17.97 -6.86
CA TYR A 182 -5.52 -19.06 -5.88
C TYR A 182 -6.83 -19.87 -5.90
N THR A 183 -7.99 -19.20 -5.89
CA THR A 183 -9.29 -19.87 -5.85
C THR A 183 -9.56 -20.67 -7.12
N ARG A 184 -9.08 -20.20 -8.27
CA ARG A 184 -9.10 -20.95 -9.54
C ARG A 184 -8.17 -22.15 -9.56
N ALA A 185 -7.08 -22.10 -8.80
CA ALA A 185 -6.19 -23.24 -8.57
C ALA A 185 -6.72 -24.24 -7.52
N GLY A 186 -7.96 -24.05 -7.05
CA GLY A 186 -8.60 -24.93 -6.07
C GLY A 186 -8.22 -24.62 -4.62
N CYS A 187 -7.55 -23.51 -4.35
CA CYS A 187 -7.08 -23.12 -3.02
C CYS A 187 -8.02 -22.09 -2.38
N ASN A 188 -8.49 -22.35 -1.16
CA ASN A 188 -9.14 -21.31 -0.36
C ASN A 188 -8.10 -20.26 0.05
N PHE A 189 -8.51 -18.99 0.02
CA PHE A 189 -7.72 -17.83 0.37
C PHE A 189 -8.30 -17.15 1.61
N GLY A 190 -7.56 -17.12 2.70
CA GLY A 190 -7.90 -16.43 3.94
C GLY A 190 -7.25 -15.07 4.01
N SER A 191 -7.98 -14.09 4.51
CA SER A 191 -7.49 -12.73 4.70
C SER A 191 -7.81 -12.24 6.11
N VAL A 192 -6.78 -11.68 6.76
CA VAL A 192 -6.81 -11.19 8.13
C VAL A 192 -6.33 -9.76 8.15
N ALA A 193 -7.27 -8.82 8.20
CA ALA A 193 -7.07 -7.37 8.16
C ALA A 193 -6.30 -6.87 6.92
N THR A 194 -6.26 -7.65 5.83
CA THR A 194 -5.50 -7.28 4.63
C THR A 194 -6.33 -6.36 3.74
N ALA A 195 -5.77 -5.19 3.40
CA ALA A 195 -6.41 -4.11 2.66
C ALA A 195 -7.33 -4.58 1.51
N ASN A 196 -8.57 -4.09 1.50
CA ASN A 196 -9.62 -4.27 0.48
C ASN A 196 -10.03 -5.72 0.14
N THR A 197 -9.40 -6.73 0.73
CA THR A 197 -9.77 -8.16 0.58
C THR A 197 -10.73 -8.63 1.67
N ILE A 198 -11.01 -7.79 2.66
CA ILE A 198 -12.01 -8.02 3.71
C ILE A 198 -12.95 -6.81 3.75
N LEU A 199 -14.04 -6.88 4.52
CA LEU A 199 -14.82 -5.68 4.81
C LEU A 199 -14.02 -4.83 5.78
N GLU A 200 -13.79 -3.57 5.45
CA GLU A 200 -12.98 -2.62 6.22
C GLU A 200 -13.86 -1.62 6.96
N ASN A 201 -15.11 -1.48 6.51
CA ASN A 201 -16.10 -0.63 7.13
C ASN A 201 -17.50 -1.26 7.08
N ILE A 202 -18.37 -0.85 7.99
CA ILE A 202 -19.75 -1.33 8.02
C ILE A 202 -20.71 -0.52 7.14
N GLY A 203 -20.26 0.62 6.61
CA GLY A 203 -21.09 1.60 5.92
C GLY A 203 -21.40 1.22 4.48
N VAL A 204 -20.36 0.98 3.68
CA VAL A 204 -20.49 0.63 2.25
C VAL A 204 -20.26 -0.86 2.00
N ASP A 205 -19.42 -1.53 2.79
CA ASP A 205 -19.05 -2.92 2.50
C ASP A 205 -20.16 -3.92 2.87
N VAL A 206 -20.78 -3.77 4.05
CA VAL A 206 -21.87 -4.67 4.48
C VAL A 206 -23.02 -4.66 3.48
N PRO A 207 -23.55 -3.49 3.05
CA PRO A 207 -24.54 -3.46 1.98
C PRO A 207 -24.07 -4.02 0.64
N THR A 208 -22.77 -3.92 0.32
CA THR A 208 -22.19 -4.44 -0.93
C THR A 208 -22.17 -5.97 -0.93
N VAL A 209 -21.73 -6.59 0.16
CA VAL A 209 -21.58 -8.04 0.26
C VAL A 209 -22.91 -8.73 0.58
N PHE A 210 -23.64 -8.25 1.59
CA PHE A 210 -24.86 -8.91 2.10
C PHE A 210 -26.15 -8.32 1.53
N GLY A 211 -26.10 -7.10 1.00
CA GLY A 211 -27.27 -6.35 0.51
C GLY A 211 -27.83 -5.38 1.57
N ALA A 212 -28.30 -4.21 1.13
CA ALA A 212 -28.78 -3.15 2.03
C ALA A 212 -30.00 -3.51 2.91
N GLY A 213 -30.73 -4.58 2.56
CA GLY A 213 -31.90 -5.08 3.31
C GLY A 213 -31.61 -6.33 4.15
N SER A 214 -30.34 -6.70 4.31
CA SER A 214 -29.94 -7.93 4.98
C SER A 214 -30.02 -7.84 6.52
N PRO A 215 -30.02 -8.97 7.25
CA PRO A 215 -29.89 -8.98 8.71
C PRO A 215 -28.61 -8.29 9.21
N GLU A 216 -27.51 -8.40 8.47
CA GLU A 216 -26.25 -7.72 8.75
C GLU A 216 -26.41 -6.20 8.68
N ALA A 217 -27.04 -5.69 7.62
CA ALA A 217 -27.35 -4.26 7.50
C ALA A 217 -28.28 -3.78 8.63
N ALA A 218 -29.21 -4.61 9.11
CA ALA A 218 -30.04 -4.31 10.27
C ALA A 218 -29.22 -4.25 11.58
N GLU A 219 -28.23 -5.12 11.74
CA GLU A 219 -27.30 -5.09 12.88
C GLU A 219 -26.42 -3.83 12.84
N VAL A 220 -25.91 -3.43 11.68
CA VAL A 220 -25.19 -2.16 11.50
C VAL A 220 -26.02 -0.99 12.00
N ALA A 221 -27.31 -0.94 11.66
CA ALA A 221 -28.20 0.14 12.10
C ALA A 221 -28.51 0.09 13.62
N ALA A 222 -28.64 -1.11 14.19
CA ALA A 222 -29.04 -1.30 15.58
C ALA A 222 -27.87 -1.22 16.58
N ASN A 223 -26.71 -1.79 16.23
CA ASN A 223 -25.53 -1.85 17.08
C ASN A 223 -24.24 -1.81 16.23
N PRO A 224 -23.80 -0.60 15.80
CA PRO A 224 -22.61 -0.43 14.98
C PRO A 224 -21.34 -1.05 15.58
N ALA A 225 -21.14 -0.96 16.91
CA ALA A 225 -19.96 -1.51 17.57
C ALA A 225 -19.89 -3.04 17.45
N LYS A 226 -21.02 -3.72 17.70
CA LYS A 226 -21.11 -5.17 17.50
C LYS A 226 -20.94 -5.56 16.03
N ALA A 227 -21.54 -4.78 15.12
CA ALA A 227 -21.43 -5.03 13.69
C ALA A 227 -19.98 -4.90 13.20
N THR A 228 -19.20 -3.95 13.73
CA THR A 228 -17.77 -3.85 13.45
C THR A 228 -17.03 -5.11 13.88
N ALA A 229 -17.23 -5.57 15.13
CA ALA A 229 -16.60 -6.81 15.61
C ALA A 229 -17.03 -8.04 14.78
N ASP A 230 -18.27 -8.08 14.30
CA ASP A 230 -18.80 -9.23 13.56
C ASP A 230 -18.37 -9.29 12.09
N PHE A 231 -18.32 -8.15 11.41
CA PHE A 231 -18.24 -8.13 9.95
C PHE A 231 -16.92 -7.62 9.39
N VAL A 232 -16.18 -6.81 10.14
CA VAL A 232 -14.95 -6.16 9.64
C VAL A 232 -13.73 -7.07 9.84
N GLY A 233 -12.73 -6.91 8.99
CA GLY A 233 -11.35 -7.31 9.28
C GLY A 233 -11.00 -8.76 9.01
N ILE A 234 -11.94 -9.68 8.79
CA ILE A 234 -11.62 -11.11 8.57
C ILE A 234 -12.41 -11.63 7.38
N GLY A 235 -11.81 -12.48 6.54
CA GLY A 235 -12.52 -13.09 5.42
C GLY A 235 -11.86 -14.37 4.89
N ILE A 236 -12.65 -15.20 4.21
CA ILE A 236 -12.19 -16.36 3.45
C ILE A 236 -12.88 -16.35 2.09
N HIS A 237 -12.11 -16.29 1.01
CA HIS A 237 -12.57 -16.49 -0.36
C HIS A 237 -12.30 -17.93 -0.75
N CYS A 238 -13.34 -18.72 -1.02
CA CYS A 238 -13.17 -20.14 -1.27
C CYS A 238 -13.01 -20.46 -2.76
N ALA A 239 -12.25 -21.52 -3.02
CA ALA A 239 -12.32 -22.23 -4.29
C ALA A 239 -13.76 -22.67 -4.58
N GLN A 240 -14.11 -22.74 -5.87
CA GLN A 240 -15.47 -23.04 -6.28
C GLN A 240 -15.95 -24.39 -5.72
N GLY A 241 -17.11 -24.38 -5.04
CA GLY A 241 -17.70 -25.58 -4.44
C GLY A 241 -16.98 -26.14 -3.21
N ASN A 242 -16.02 -25.42 -2.63
CA ASN A 242 -15.34 -25.86 -1.41
C ASN A 242 -16.26 -25.77 -0.19
N ALA A 243 -16.22 -26.79 0.66
CA ALA A 243 -17.12 -26.93 1.80
C ALA A 243 -16.89 -25.89 2.91
N VAL A 244 -15.69 -25.28 3.00
CA VAL A 244 -15.39 -24.25 4.00
C VAL A 244 -16.40 -23.09 3.91
N CYS A 245 -16.70 -22.62 2.70
CA CYS A 245 -17.66 -21.53 2.47
C CYS A 245 -19.07 -22.02 2.13
N ALA A 246 -19.46 -23.24 2.52
CA ALA A 246 -20.79 -23.78 2.19
C ALA A 246 -21.95 -22.94 2.76
N SER A 247 -21.73 -22.27 3.89
CA SER A 247 -22.68 -21.32 4.51
C SER A 247 -22.37 -19.85 4.20
N GLY A 248 -21.51 -19.60 3.21
CA GLY A 248 -21.05 -18.27 2.84
C GLY A 248 -22.01 -17.49 1.95
N GLN A 249 -21.53 -16.31 1.53
CA GLN A 249 -22.18 -15.45 0.55
C GLN A 249 -21.49 -15.55 -0.79
N ALA A 250 -22.22 -15.25 -1.87
CA ALA A 250 -21.63 -15.20 -3.19
C ALA A 250 -20.48 -14.18 -3.23
N ASP A 251 -19.28 -14.64 -3.56
CA ASP A 251 -18.11 -13.78 -3.75
C ASP A 251 -18.16 -13.21 -5.16
N LYS A 252 -18.62 -11.95 -5.29
CA LYS A 252 -18.98 -11.35 -6.57
C LYS A 252 -17.85 -10.49 -7.10
N LEU A 253 -17.30 -10.90 -8.24
CA LEU A 253 -16.35 -10.11 -9.04
C LEU A 253 -16.88 -9.98 -10.48
N PRO A 254 -17.79 -9.02 -10.75
CA PRO A 254 -18.47 -8.92 -12.05
C PRO A 254 -17.55 -8.53 -13.22
N ASN A 255 -16.42 -7.88 -12.92
CA ASN A 255 -15.43 -7.45 -13.91
C ASN A 255 -14.25 -8.42 -14.06
N GLU A 256 -14.26 -9.55 -13.36
CA GLU A 256 -13.14 -10.50 -13.36
C GLU A 256 -12.92 -11.10 -14.76
N PRO A 257 -11.72 -10.97 -15.36
CA PRO A 257 -11.39 -11.62 -16.63
C PRO A 257 -11.67 -13.12 -16.57
N GLY A 258 -12.33 -13.69 -17.57
CA GLY A 258 -12.71 -15.12 -17.58
C GLY A 258 -13.87 -15.50 -16.64
N GLY A 259 -14.40 -14.55 -15.86
CA GLY A 259 -15.57 -14.73 -14.99
C GLY A 259 -15.25 -15.34 -13.62
N TYR A 260 -16.15 -15.10 -12.67
CA TYR A 260 -16.00 -15.54 -11.27
C TYR A 260 -17.35 -15.97 -10.64
N THR A 261 -18.21 -16.61 -11.43
CA THR A 261 -19.55 -17.03 -10.98
C THR A 261 -19.49 -18.33 -10.18
N GLY A 262 -20.22 -18.39 -9.06
CA GLY A 262 -20.38 -19.61 -8.25
C GLY A 262 -19.30 -19.81 -7.18
N TYR A 263 -18.40 -18.83 -7.02
CA TYR A 263 -17.49 -18.74 -5.88
C TYR A 263 -18.23 -18.19 -4.67
N GLN A 264 -17.79 -18.60 -3.48
CA GLN A 264 -18.42 -18.25 -2.20
C GLN A 264 -17.34 -17.73 -1.25
N GLY A 265 -17.74 -16.86 -0.33
CA GLY A 265 -16.87 -16.33 0.71
C GLY A 265 -17.53 -16.29 2.08
N LEU A 266 -16.71 -16.35 3.12
CA LEU A 266 -17.08 -16.06 4.50
C LEU A 266 -16.53 -14.69 4.86
N PHE A 267 -17.35 -13.81 5.41
CA PHE A 267 -17.03 -12.39 5.56
C PHE A 267 -17.28 -11.92 6.99
N GLY A 268 -16.24 -11.53 7.69
CA GLY A 268 -16.26 -11.15 9.10
C GLY A 268 -16.08 -12.32 10.06
N HIS A 269 -15.65 -12.00 11.29
CA HIS A 269 -15.49 -12.98 12.36
C HIS A 269 -16.74 -13.84 12.56
N LYS A 270 -17.93 -13.24 12.46
CA LYS A 270 -19.23 -13.93 12.64
C LYS A 270 -19.37 -15.16 11.74
N TYR A 271 -18.87 -15.07 10.51
CA TYR A 271 -18.99 -16.14 9.52
C TYR A 271 -17.72 -16.98 9.40
N VAL A 272 -16.55 -16.42 9.70
CA VAL A 272 -15.26 -17.13 9.63
C VAL A 272 -15.00 -17.99 10.87
N ALA A 273 -15.21 -17.46 12.07
CA ALA A 273 -14.86 -18.17 13.31
C ALA A 273 -15.52 -19.56 13.45
N PRO A 274 -16.80 -19.77 13.08
CA PRO A 274 -17.40 -21.10 13.11
C PRO A 274 -16.69 -22.14 12.23
N ALA A 275 -16.03 -21.72 11.15
CA ALA A 275 -15.32 -22.61 10.23
C ALA A 275 -13.92 -23.00 10.74
N ILE A 276 -13.27 -22.14 11.53
CA ILE A 276 -11.87 -22.31 11.96
C ILE A 276 -11.69 -22.51 13.47
N SER A 277 -12.76 -22.35 14.24
CA SER A 277 -12.81 -22.58 15.69
C SER A 277 -14.19 -23.11 16.11
N PRO A 278 -14.61 -24.31 15.65
CA PRO A 278 -15.97 -24.80 15.87
C PRO A 278 -16.29 -25.16 17.33
N SER A 279 -15.28 -25.24 18.20
CA SER A 279 -15.43 -25.67 19.60
C SER A 279 -15.53 -24.53 20.61
N GLY A 280 -15.49 -23.26 20.16
CA GLY A 280 -15.54 -22.11 21.05
C GLY A 280 -15.15 -20.81 20.35
N PRO A 281 -15.08 -19.69 21.08
CA PRO A 281 -14.54 -18.46 20.52
C PRO A 281 -13.06 -18.65 20.15
N LEU A 282 -12.63 -18.03 19.05
CA LEU A 282 -11.22 -18.02 18.69
C LEU A 282 -10.43 -17.23 19.73
N THR A 283 -9.30 -17.79 20.16
CA THR A 283 -8.36 -17.12 21.07
C THR A 283 -7.12 -16.64 20.33
N ASP A 284 -6.46 -15.61 20.85
CA ASP A 284 -5.14 -15.18 20.43
C ASP A 284 -4.07 -16.26 20.76
N LEU A 285 -2.83 -16.06 20.33
CA LEU A 285 -1.71 -16.97 20.65
C LEU A 285 -1.34 -17.01 22.13
N ASN A 286 -1.93 -16.15 22.97
CA ASN A 286 -1.77 -16.16 24.43
C ASN A 286 -2.91 -16.89 25.14
N GLY A 287 -3.94 -17.35 24.42
CA GLY A 287 -5.11 -18.03 24.97
C GLY A 287 -6.24 -17.10 25.43
N ASN A 288 -6.16 -15.79 25.13
CA ASN A 288 -7.23 -14.83 25.42
C ASN A 288 -8.27 -14.85 24.30
N VAL A 289 -9.56 -14.75 24.64
CA VAL A 289 -10.62 -14.59 23.64
C VAL A 289 -10.40 -13.30 22.85
N ILE A 290 -10.45 -13.39 21.52
CA ILE A 290 -10.32 -12.21 20.66
C ILE A 290 -11.64 -11.43 20.68
N GLN A 291 -11.57 -10.19 21.13
CA GLN A 291 -12.72 -9.30 21.30
C GLN A 291 -12.28 -7.83 21.26
N ASP A 292 -13.20 -6.93 20.93
CA ASP A 292 -12.96 -5.50 20.98
C ASP A 292 -12.88 -4.95 22.43
N ALA A 293 -12.54 -3.67 22.57
CA ALA A 293 -12.46 -2.99 23.86
C ALA A 293 -13.81 -2.92 24.62
N ALA A 294 -14.94 -3.13 23.95
CA ALA A 294 -16.27 -3.19 24.55
C ALA A 294 -16.68 -4.61 24.96
N GLY A 295 -15.83 -5.61 24.72
CA GLY A 295 -16.07 -7.02 25.03
C GLY A 295 -16.93 -7.75 23.98
N ASN A 296 -17.10 -7.17 22.78
CA ASN A 296 -17.71 -7.89 21.68
C ASN A 296 -16.69 -8.88 21.10
N VAL A 297 -16.96 -10.18 21.24
CA VAL A 297 -16.15 -11.24 20.61
C VAL A 297 -16.16 -11.04 19.10
N GLY A 298 -14.98 -10.93 18.51
CA GLY A 298 -14.83 -10.59 17.09
C GLY A 298 -13.57 -9.83 16.76
N PHE A 299 -13.59 -9.14 15.61
CA PHE A 299 -12.53 -8.25 15.18
C PHE A 299 -12.28 -7.13 16.21
N PRO A 300 -11.05 -6.99 16.75
CA PRO A 300 -10.78 -6.06 17.84
C PRO A 300 -10.58 -4.59 17.39
N GLY A 301 -10.60 -4.32 16.09
CA GLY A 301 -10.09 -3.08 15.49
C GLY A 301 -8.70 -3.29 14.90
N PHE A 302 -8.29 -2.43 13.95
CA PHE A 302 -6.99 -2.56 13.26
C PHE A 302 -5.79 -2.43 14.22
N ASP A 303 -5.81 -1.45 15.12
CA ASP A 303 -4.82 -1.31 16.21
C ASP A 303 -4.75 -2.54 17.15
N GLY A 304 -5.84 -3.32 17.18
CA GLY A 304 -5.92 -4.57 17.95
C GLY A 304 -5.30 -5.78 17.23
N MET A 305 -4.87 -5.63 15.98
CA MET A 305 -4.34 -6.71 15.13
C MET A 305 -2.85 -6.96 15.38
N THR A 306 -2.47 -7.09 16.65
CA THR A 306 -1.12 -7.51 17.05
C THR A 306 -0.77 -8.90 16.48
N PRO A 307 0.51 -9.30 16.43
CA PRO A 307 0.91 -10.63 15.99
C PRO A 307 0.24 -11.76 16.76
N ALA A 308 -0.08 -11.58 18.05
CA ALA A 308 -0.78 -12.60 18.82
C ALA A 308 -2.21 -12.85 18.28
N VAL A 309 -2.86 -11.83 17.74
CA VAL A 309 -4.22 -11.89 17.21
C VAL A 309 -4.20 -12.39 15.76
N SER A 310 -3.55 -11.65 14.86
CA SER A 310 -3.60 -11.96 13.41
C SER A 310 -2.99 -13.32 13.10
N LEU A 311 -1.84 -13.67 13.71
CA LEU A 311 -1.22 -14.97 13.47
C LEU A 311 -2.02 -16.13 14.06
N SER A 312 -2.92 -15.88 15.02
CA SER A 312 -3.86 -16.90 15.50
C SER A 312 -4.92 -17.21 14.46
N TYR A 313 -5.48 -16.20 13.79
CA TYR A 313 -6.38 -16.40 12.64
C TYR A 313 -5.67 -17.12 11.50
N VAL A 314 -4.45 -16.68 11.15
CA VAL A 314 -3.64 -17.33 10.11
C VAL A 314 -3.44 -18.82 10.40
N ALA A 315 -2.98 -19.16 11.61
CA ALA A 315 -2.78 -20.56 11.98
C ALA A 315 -4.09 -21.35 11.95
N ALA A 316 -5.17 -20.80 12.52
CA ALA A 316 -6.48 -21.45 12.53
C ALA A 316 -7.02 -21.69 11.10
N MET A 317 -6.85 -20.74 10.19
CA MET A 317 -7.20 -20.89 8.78
C MET A 317 -6.39 -22.00 8.10
N GLN A 318 -5.06 -22.01 8.29
CA GLN A 318 -4.17 -23.02 7.74
C GLN A 318 -4.52 -24.44 8.21
N GLU A 319 -4.89 -24.58 9.49
CA GLU A 319 -5.34 -25.82 10.12
C GLU A 319 -6.70 -26.31 9.59
N HIS A 320 -7.53 -25.40 9.04
CA HIS A 320 -8.90 -25.66 8.63
C HIS A 320 -9.12 -25.49 7.12
N ASN A 321 -8.19 -26.04 6.33
CA ASN A 321 -8.30 -26.13 4.86
C ASN A 321 -8.34 -24.77 4.14
N VAL A 322 -7.63 -23.77 4.66
CA VAL A 322 -7.37 -22.49 3.99
C VAL A 322 -5.86 -22.34 3.80
N PRO A 323 -5.29 -22.96 2.74
CA PRO A 323 -3.84 -23.10 2.57
C PRO A 323 -3.13 -21.80 2.18
N VAL A 324 -3.86 -20.80 1.67
CA VAL A 324 -3.30 -19.48 1.36
C VAL A 324 -3.86 -18.48 2.36
N THR A 325 -3.01 -17.83 3.13
CA THR A 325 -3.43 -16.86 4.15
C THR A 325 -2.58 -15.60 4.08
N TYR A 326 -3.25 -14.47 4.06
CA TYR A 326 -2.66 -13.15 4.06
C TYR A 326 -3.08 -12.43 5.34
N ALA A 327 -2.14 -11.75 5.99
CA ALA A 327 -2.41 -11.00 7.21
C ALA A 327 -1.69 -9.65 7.26
N TYR A 328 -2.38 -8.68 7.85
CA TYR A 328 -1.82 -7.43 8.34
C TYR A 328 -1.53 -7.55 9.84
N LEU A 329 -0.48 -6.85 10.29
CA LEU A 329 -0.08 -6.71 11.68
C LEU A 329 0.05 -5.23 12.03
N SER A 330 -0.58 -4.79 13.12
CA SER A 330 -0.47 -3.42 13.61
C SER A 330 0.96 -3.06 14.01
N ASP A 331 1.26 -1.76 13.98
CA ASP A 331 2.57 -1.23 14.30
C ASP A 331 3.00 -1.54 15.75
N ALA A 332 4.29 -1.35 16.05
CA ALA A 332 4.85 -1.54 17.39
C ALA A 332 5.24 -0.23 18.10
N HIS A 333 5.21 0.91 17.41
CA HIS A 333 5.79 2.17 17.87
C HIS A 333 4.76 3.12 18.49
N ASP A 334 3.46 2.90 18.26
CA ASP A 334 2.38 3.58 18.95
C ASP A 334 2.08 2.97 20.31
N ASN A 335 1.73 3.83 21.26
CA ASN A 335 1.19 3.37 22.52
C ASN A 335 -0.31 3.09 22.36
N HIS A 336 -0.65 1.87 21.97
CA HIS A 336 -2.04 1.41 21.82
C HIS A 336 -2.89 1.49 23.11
N SER A 337 -2.32 1.91 24.25
CA SER A 337 -3.01 2.17 25.52
C SER A 337 -3.15 3.65 25.89
N THR A 338 -2.41 4.57 25.25
CA THR A 338 -2.45 6.02 25.52
C THR A 338 -2.22 6.84 24.25
N VAL A 339 -2.76 8.05 24.14
CA VAL A 339 -2.53 8.96 22.99
C VAL A 339 -1.13 9.59 22.94
N THR A 340 -0.05 8.80 23.03
CA THR A 340 1.35 9.25 22.90
C THR A 340 2.17 8.23 22.12
N ALA A 341 2.94 8.66 21.14
CA ALA A 341 3.89 7.80 20.42
C ALA A 341 5.12 7.43 21.29
N TYR A 342 5.76 6.30 21.02
CA TYR A 342 7.05 5.95 21.60
C TYR A 342 8.22 6.45 20.74
N GLY A 343 9.32 6.85 21.36
CA GLY A 343 10.58 7.04 20.64
C GLY A 343 11.41 5.75 20.57
N PRO A 344 12.34 5.62 19.60
CA PRO A 344 13.21 4.45 19.47
C PRO A 344 13.87 4.03 20.79
N GLY A 345 13.74 2.76 21.18
CA GLY A 345 14.33 2.24 22.42
C GLY A 345 13.63 2.71 23.71
N SER A 346 12.47 3.36 23.62
CA SER A 346 11.61 3.61 24.79
C SER A 346 11.13 2.28 25.36
N ALA A 347 11.01 2.20 26.69
CA ALA A 347 10.67 0.95 27.37
C ALA A 347 9.36 0.30 26.90
N GLY A 348 8.34 1.12 26.56
CA GLY A 348 7.06 0.64 26.03
C GLY A 348 7.19 0.01 24.64
N TYR A 349 7.92 0.65 23.74
CA TYR A 349 8.21 0.14 22.39
C TYR A 349 8.99 -1.19 22.45
N VAL A 350 10.06 -1.25 23.25
CA VAL A 350 10.84 -2.48 23.45
C VAL A 350 9.97 -3.61 24.03
N ALA A 351 9.03 -3.28 24.93
CA ALA A 351 8.09 -4.26 25.46
C ALA A 351 7.08 -4.76 24.41
N ALA A 352 6.59 -3.88 23.53
CA ALA A 352 5.73 -4.24 22.41
C ALA A 352 6.44 -5.21 21.45
N LEU A 353 7.67 -4.86 21.02
CA LEU A 353 8.49 -5.71 20.15
C LEU A 353 8.79 -7.08 20.78
N LYS A 354 9.03 -7.12 22.09
CA LYS A 354 9.20 -8.39 22.81
C LYS A 354 7.92 -9.24 22.84
N SER A 355 6.75 -8.61 22.92
CA SER A 355 5.46 -9.31 22.80
C SER A 355 5.27 -9.87 21.39
N TYR A 356 5.64 -9.09 20.37
CA TYR A 356 5.58 -9.49 18.96
C TYR A 356 6.50 -10.68 18.70
N ASP A 357 7.74 -10.61 19.19
CA ASP A 357 8.71 -11.70 19.11
C ASP A 357 8.19 -13.00 19.74
N ALA A 358 7.61 -12.91 20.95
CA ALA A 358 7.05 -14.06 21.65
C ALA A 358 5.88 -14.68 20.87
N ALA A 359 5.03 -13.86 20.23
CA ALA A 359 3.95 -14.33 19.37
C ALA A 359 4.49 -15.09 18.15
N PHE A 360 5.55 -14.61 17.48
CA PHE A 360 6.20 -15.34 16.39
C PHE A 360 6.75 -16.70 16.84
N GLY A 361 7.40 -16.77 18.01
CA GLY A 361 7.87 -18.03 18.58
C GLY A 361 6.73 -19.05 18.79
N LYS A 362 5.59 -18.59 19.32
CA LYS A 362 4.38 -19.43 19.48
C LYS A 362 3.76 -19.83 18.15
N PHE A 363 3.69 -18.91 17.19
CA PHE A 363 3.15 -19.15 15.87
C PHE A 363 3.92 -20.24 15.12
N PHE A 364 5.25 -20.13 15.05
CA PHE A 364 6.07 -21.16 14.39
C PHE A 364 5.98 -22.51 15.10
N THR A 365 5.89 -22.51 16.45
CA THR A 365 5.67 -23.73 17.22
C THR A 365 4.32 -24.38 16.88
N ARG A 366 3.25 -23.58 16.79
CA ARG A 366 1.90 -24.05 16.43
C ARG A 366 1.88 -24.66 15.03
N LEU A 367 2.38 -23.94 14.03
CA LEU A 367 2.46 -24.45 12.65
C LEU A 367 3.27 -25.75 12.54
N ALA A 368 4.38 -25.84 13.26
CA ALA A 368 5.23 -27.04 13.23
C ALA A 368 4.51 -28.29 13.79
N ASN A 369 3.58 -28.14 14.74
CA ASN A 369 2.79 -29.25 15.27
C ASN A 369 1.89 -29.88 14.19
N ASP A 370 1.43 -29.08 13.22
CA ASP A 370 0.63 -29.53 12.09
C ASP A 370 1.48 -29.84 10.84
N GLY A 371 2.81 -29.85 10.99
CA GLY A 371 3.74 -30.14 9.90
C GLY A 371 3.86 -29.02 8.86
N ILE A 372 3.35 -27.82 9.15
CA ILE A 372 3.49 -26.63 8.31
C ILE A 372 4.84 -25.97 8.63
N ASN A 373 5.76 -25.98 7.67
CA ASN A 373 7.11 -25.48 7.88
C ASN A 373 7.77 -25.05 6.55
N LYS A 374 9.02 -24.57 6.63
CA LYS A 374 9.79 -24.06 5.48
C LYS A 374 9.93 -25.03 4.30
N ASN A 375 9.73 -26.34 4.50
CA ASN A 375 9.90 -27.33 3.44
C ASN A 375 8.63 -27.51 2.58
N ASN A 376 7.47 -27.01 3.03
CA ASN A 376 6.19 -27.13 2.32
C ASN A 376 5.39 -25.83 2.28
N THR A 377 5.93 -24.74 2.80
CA THR A 377 5.24 -23.45 2.92
C THR A 377 6.10 -22.36 2.31
N LEU A 378 5.48 -21.49 1.51
CA LEU A 378 6.04 -20.22 1.11
C LEU A 378 5.62 -19.17 2.16
N PHE A 379 6.59 -18.72 2.94
CA PHE A 379 6.44 -17.61 3.86
C PHE A 379 6.95 -16.32 3.22
N VAL A 380 6.15 -15.27 3.29
CA VAL A 380 6.49 -13.92 2.87
C VAL A 380 6.18 -12.98 4.03
N PHE A 381 7.17 -12.22 4.46
CA PHE A 381 7.06 -11.22 5.52
C PHE A 381 7.60 -9.90 4.98
N THR A 382 6.88 -8.80 5.13
CA THR A 382 7.29 -7.47 4.65
C THR A 382 6.73 -6.39 5.56
N ALA A 383 7.21 -5.16 5.41
CA ALA A 383 6.48 -3.97 5.84
C ALA A 383 5.83 -3.31 4.62
N ASP A 384 4.73 -2.59 4.84
CA ASP A 384 4.18 -1.63 3.89
C ASP A 384 5.17 -0.48 3.73
N GLU A 385 5.25 0.44 4.68
CA GLU A 385 6.19 1.56 4.68
C GLU A 385 7.22 1.46 5.81
N GLY A 386 8.13 2.43 5.83
CA GLY A 386 8.80 2.86 7.05
C GLY A 386 8.36 4.28 7.43
N ASP A 387 8.80 4.73 8.58
CA ASP A 387 8.50 6.06 9.12
C ASP A 387 9.75 6.83 9.53
N HIS A 388 9.56 8.14 9.62
CA HIS A 388 10.50 9.06 10.20
C HIS A 388 10.12 9.41 11.64
N PHE A 389 11.00 9.09 12.59
CA PHE A 389 10.82 9.49 13.99
C PHE A 389 11.07 10.99 14.21
N VAL A 390 10.07 11.70 14.72
CA VAL A 390 10.14 13.13 15.06
C VAL A 390 10.30 13.32 16.57
N GLY A 391 11.51 13.69 16.98
CA GLY A 391 11.81 13.94 18.38
C GLY A 391 13.18 14.53 18.64
N SER A 392 13.39 14.94 19.90
CA SER A 392 14.69 15.42 20.39
C SER A 392 15.76 14.30 20.40
N ALA A 393 17.01 14.65 20.69
CA ALA A 393 18.05 13.64 20.91
C ALA A 393 17.71 12.72 22.12
N PRO A 394 18.07 11.43 22.07
CA PRO A 394 17.77 10.49 23.15
C PRO A 394 18.58 10.79 24.43
N ALA A 395 17.98 10.47 25.58
CA ALA A 395 18.58 10.59 26.91
C ALA A 395 18.42 9.26 27.70
N PRO A 396 19.47 8.75 28.35
CA PRO A 396 20.87 9.20 28.22
C PRO A 396 21.40 8.97 26.80
N ALA A 397 22.39 9.75 26.36
CA ALA A 397 22.89 9.71 24.98
C ALA A 397 23.44 8.33 24.54
N ASN A 398 23.83 7.50 25.50
CA ASN A 398 24.32 6.13 25.29
C ASN A 398 23.25 5.06 25.55
N CYS A 399 21.96 5.42 25.62
CA CYS A 399 20.89 4.44 25.71
C CYS A 399 20.91 3.50 24.49
N ASP A 400 20.53 2.25 24.72
CA ASP A 400 20.47 1.20 23.70
C ASP A 400 19.07 0.56 23.59
N GLY A 401 18.12 1.04 24.39
CA GLY A 401 16.75 0.55 24.51
C GLY A 401 16.61 -0.79 25.22
N VAL A 402 17.57 -1.70 25.03
CA VAL A 402 17.52 -3.08 25.53
C VAL A 402 18.00 -3.18 26.98
N THR A 403 19.15 -2.60 27.31
CA THR A 403 19.71 -2.60 28.67
C THR A 403 19.45 -1.28 29.38
N THR A 404 19.51 -0.18 28.63
CA THR A 404 19.28 1.19 29.10
C THR A 404 18.20 1.81 28.24
N PRO A 405 16.97 1.98 28.77
CA PRO A 405 15.88 2.60 28.02
C PRO A 405 16.23 4.01 27.55
N CYS A 406 15.79 4.35 26.35
CA CYS A 406 15.86 5.70 25.83
C CYS A 406 14.65 6.52 26.30
N SER A 407 14.87 7.83 26.49
CA SER A 407 13.83 8.82 26.74
C SER A 407 14.10 10.07 25.91
N TYR A 408 13.06 10.86 25.66
CA TYR A 408 13.09 11.98 24.74
C TYR A 408 12.46 13.21 25.41
N ASN A 409 13.16 14.35 25.41
CA ASN A 409 12.68 15.58 26.04
C ASN A 409 11.49 16.19 25.29
N GLN A 410 11.51 16.10 23.97
CA GLN A 410 10.40 16.42 23.08
C GLN A 410 10.21 15.24 22.13
N ILE A 411 8.94 14.91 21.89
CA ILE A 411 8.49 13.88 20.97
C ILE A 411 7.23 14.41 20.30
N GLY A 412 7.11 14.23 18.99
CA GLY A 412 5.94 14.64 18.23
C GLY A 412 6.27 15.26 16.88
N GLU A 413 5.43 14.96 15.90
CA GLU A 413 5.42 15.58 14.58
C GLU A 413 5.26 17.10 14.69
N ILE A 414 5.78 17.81 13.69
CA ILE A 414 5.67 19.27 13.62
C ILE A 414 4.49 19.62 12.73
N ASN A 415 3.35 19.89 13.37
CA ASN A 415 2.11 20.29 12.74
C ASN A 415 2.20 21.71 12.18
N VAL A 416 1.85 21.88 10.90
CA VAL A 416 1.92 23.16 10.16
C VAL A 416 0.58 23.55 9.54
N ASN A 417 0.04 24.70 9.94
CA ASN A 417 -1.09 25.35 9.29
C ASN A 417 -0.64 26.06 8.01
N THR A 418 -0.73 25.35 6.89
CA THR A 418 -0.29 25.83 5.56
C THR A 418 -1.07 27.06 5.11
N THR A 419 -2.38 27.13 5.38
CA THR A 419 -3.21 28.29 5.03
C THR A 419 -2.74 29.55 5.76
N GLY A 420 -2.38 29.42 7.04
CA GLY A 420 -1.88 30.53 7.83
C GLY A 420 -0.50 31.00 7.37
N LEU A 421 0.41 30.09 7.06
CA LEU A 421 1.74 30.44 6.55
C LEU A 421 1.67 31.10 5.16
N LEU A 422 0.86 30.57 4.24
CA LEU A 422 0.66 31.17 2.92
C LEU A 422 0.12 32.60 3.01
N ALA A 423 -0.88 32.82 3.87
CA ALA A 423 -1.48 34.14 4.05
C ALA A 423 -0.50 35.15 4.68
N THR A 424 0.34 34.72 5.62
CA THR A 424 1.22 35.62 6.39
C THR A 424 2.60 35.83 5.78
N GLN A 425 3.18 34.82 5.13
CA GLN A 425 4.51 34.90 4.51
C GLN A 425 4.44 35.30 3.03
N GLN A 426 3.43 34.79 2.31
CA GLN A 426 3.34 34.93 0.85
C GLN A 426 2.19 35.83 0.38
N ASN A 427 1.35 36.31 1.30
CA ASN A 427 0.11 37.05 0.99
C ASN A 427 -0.83 36.29 0.04
N ILE A 428 -0.82 34.96 0.10
CA ILE A 428 -1.68 34.11 -0.72
C ILE A 428 -2.94 33.75 0.06
N THR A 429 -4.09 34.18 -0.46
CA THR A 429 -5.42 33.91 0.12
C THR A 429 -6.31 33.13 -0.83
N THR A 430 -5.74 32.50 -1.87
CA THR A 430 -6.46 31.63 -2.80
C THR A 430 -7.21 30.55 -2.01
N PRO A 431 -8.52 30.33 -2.23
CA PRO A 431 -9.25 29.27 -1.54
C PRO A 431 -8.77 27.87 -1.98
N PHE A 432 -8.52 27.00 -1.00
CA PHE A 432 -8.10 25.61 -1.23
C PHE A 432 -8.53 24.71 -0.07
N THR A 433 -8.47 23.41 -0.33
CA THR A 433 -8.49 22.37 0.69
C THR A 433 -7.24 21.51 0.53
N VAL A 434 -6.82 20.83 1.60
CA VAL A 434 -5.75 19.83 1.55
C VAL A 434 -6.28 18.49 2.01
N HIS A 435 -5.75 17.42 1.43
CA HIS A 435 -5.55 16.19 2.19
C HIS A 435 -4.34 16.44 3.10
N ALA A 436 -4.56 16.35 4.42
CA ALA A 436 -3.55 16.70 5.41
C ALA A 436 -2.62 15.50 5.60
N ASP A 437 -1.32 15.74 5.48
CA ASP A 437 -0.31 14.69 5.40
C ASP A 437 1.10 15.27 5.58
N SER A 438 2.12 14.42 5.70
CA SER A 438 3.53 14.84 5.52
C SER A 438 3.80 15.19 4.06
N ALA A 439 3.14 14.48 3.14
CA ALA A 439 3.14 14.75 1.71
C ALA A 439 1.77 15.29 1.22
N PRO A 440 1.34 16.50 1.65
CA PRO A 440 -0.04 16.96 1.47
C PRO A 440 -0.40 17.17 0.00
N ASN A 441 -1.63 16.78 -0.35
CA ASN A 441 -2.20 17.03 -1.66
C ASN A 441 -3.09 18.27 -1.65
N PHE A 442 -2.81 19.21 -2.54
CA PHE A 442 -3.50 20.48 -2.62
C PHE A 442 -4.62 20.42 -3.65
N TYR A 443 -5.81 20.87 -3.26
CA TYR A 443 -6.97 20.98 -4.13
C TYR A 443 -7.43 22.43 -4.15
N LEU A 444 -7.04 23.18 -5.19
CA LEU A 444 -7.49 24.56 -5.36
C LEU A 444 -8.96 24.59 -5.75
N THR A 445 -9.73 25.43 -5.06
CA THR A 445 -11.17 25.55 -5.33
C THR A 445 -11.40 26.02 -6.76
N GLY A 446 -12.29 25.34 -7.48
CA GLY A 446 -12.58 25.57 -8.89
C GLY A 446 -11.80 24.68 -9.85
N ASN A 447 -10.91 23.83 -9.35
CA ASN A 447 -10.02 22.95 -10.14
C ASN A 447 -9.36 23.69 -11.32
N PRO A 448 -8.61 24.78 -11.07
CA PRO A 448 -7.97 25.54 -12.12
C PRO A 448 -6.94 24.68 -12.87
N ALA A 449 -6.70 25.01 -14.14
CA ALA A 449 -5.64 24.36 -14.91
C ALA A 449 -4.27 24.52 -14.23
N ARG A 450 -3.40 23.52 -14.40
CA ARG A 450 -2.03 23.49 -13.86
C ARG A 450 -1.20 24.74 -14.20
N ASP A 451 -1.37 25.27 -15.41
CA ASP A 451 -0.64 26.42 -15.94
C ASP A 451 -1.37 27.75 -15.71
N ALA A 452 -2.52 27.74 -15.05
CA ALA A 452 -3.24 28.97 -14.71
C ALA A 452 -2.42 29.82 -13.74
N THR A 453 -2.47 31.15 -13.91
CA THR A 453 -1.71 32.10 -13.06
C THR A 453 -1.96 31.88 -11.56
N VAL A 454 -3.19 31.53 -11.18
CA VAL A 454 -3.56 31.24 -9.77
C VAL A 454 -2.84 30.00 -9.24
N THR A 455 -2.75 28.93 -10.02
CA THR A 455 -2.08 27.67 -9.67
C THR A 455 -0.58 27.92 -9.54
N ARG A 456 0.03 28.55 -10.55
CA ARG A 456 1.45 28.87 -10.57
C ARG A 456 1.89 29.78 -9.42
N THR A 457 1.06 30.75 -9.07
CA THR A 457 1.32 31.62 -7.90
C THR A 457 1.25 30.84 -6.60
N PHE A 458 0.30 29.92 -6.50
CA PHE A 458 0.12 29.09 -5.31
C PHE A 458 1.27 28.10 -5.11
N GLU A 459 1.70 27.38 -6.15
CA GLU A 459 2.81 26.41 -6.10
C GLU A 459 4.12 27.08 -5.66
N ARG A 460 4.47 28.23 -6.24
CA ARG A 460 5.62 29.03 -5.80
C ARG A 460 5.50 29.50 -4.36
N GLY A 461 4.29 29.85 -3.94
CA GLY A 461 3.99 30.22 -2.56
C GLY A 461 4.26 29.09 -1.58
N VAL A 462 3.77 27.90 -1.89
CA VAL A 462 4.01 26.68 -1.10
C VAL A 462 5.51 26.37 -1.06
N ALA A 463 6.19 26.42 -2.20
CA ALA A 463 7.64 26.21 -2.27
C ALA A 463 8.45 27.17 -1.40
N ALA A 464 7.98 28.42 -1.26
CA ALA A 464 8.68 29.47 -0.53
C ALA A 464 8.42 29.43 0.99
N LEU A 465 7.58 28.51 1.49
CA LEU A 465 7.26 28.43 2.91
C LEU A 465 8.48 28.02 3.74
N THR A 466 8.68 28.77 4.82
CA THR A 466 9.72 28.49 5.81
C THR A 466 9.12 28.46 7.21
N THR A 467 9.79 27.76 8.12
CA THR A 467 9.44 27.74 9.53
C THR A 467 10.69 27.62 10.40
N THR A 468 10.56 27.91 11.70
CA THR A 468 11.54 27.50 12.69
C THR A 468 11.09 26.17 13.28
N ASN A 469 11.91 25.14 13.12
CA ASN A 469 11.67 23.83 13.72
C ASN A 469 11.67 23.96 15.26
N PRO A 470 10.55 23.74 15.96
CA PRO A 470 10.46 23.92 17.41
C PRO A 470 11.35 22.97 18.23
N ILE A 471 11.78 21.84 17.65
CA ILE A 471 12.60 20.83 18.33
C ILE A 471 14.08 21.20 18.20
N THR A 472 14.54 21.56 16.99
CA THR A 472 15.96 21.84 16.72
C THR A 472 16.33 23.32 16.85
N GLY A 473 15.35 24.21 16.72
CA GLY A 473 15.54 25.66 16.68
C GLY A 473 16.03 26.19 15.32
N ASN A 474 16.18 25.33 14.31
CA ASN A 474 16.68 25.72 13.00
C ASN A 474 15.60 26.37 12.13
N SER A 475 15.97 27.38 11.35
CA SER A 475 15.10 27.90 10.27
C SER A 475 15.21 27.01 9.04
N GLU A 476 14.08 26.56 8.54
CA GLU A 476 14.00 25.53 7.51
C GLU A 476 12.98 25.90 6.43
N LYS A 477 13.34 25.63 5.17
CA LYS A 477 12.36 25.45 4.10
C LYS A 477 11.60 24.15 4.36
N ILE A 478 10.27 24.20 4.23
CA ILE A 478 9.38 23.06 4.53
C ILE A 478 9.35 22.09 3.34
N THR A 479 9.21 22.61 2.12
CA THR A 479 9.15 21.83 0.89
C THR A 479 10.49 21.16 0.56
N ASN A 480 10.47 19.83 0.37
CA ASN A 480 11.58 19.08 -0.21
C ASN A 480 11.37 18.88 -1.72
N TYR A 481 10.17 18.43 -2.11
CA TYR A 481 9.79 18.27 -3.52
C TYR A 481 8.35 18.72 -3.81
N LEU A 482 8.08 19.01 -5.08
CA LEU A 482 6.74 19.31 -5.60
C LEU A 482 6.48 18.51 -6.87
N ALA A 483 5.26 18.00 -7.01
CA ALA A 483 4.79 17.27 -8.18
C ALA A 483 3.40 17.78 -8.60
N ASP A 484 3.32 18.39 -9.78
CA ASP A 484 2.02 18.68 -10.42
C ASP A 484 1.51 17.46 -11.21
N PRO A 485 0.34 17.51 -11.89
CA PRO A 485 -0.24 16.34 -12.55
C PRO A 485 0.61 15.68 -13.64
N VAL A 486 1.68 16.33 -14.12
CA VAL A 486 2.59 15.72 -15.10
C VAL A 486 3.60 14.83 -14.38
N GLU A 487 4.20 15.34 -13.30
CA GLU A 487 5.11 14.53 -12.50
C GLU A 487 4.36 13.42 -11.75
N MET A 488 3.19 13.72 -11.19
CA MET A 488 2.34 12.70 -10.57
C MET A 488 2.01 11.56 -11.55
N ASN A 489 1.76 11.86 -12.82
CA ASN A 489 1.52 10.84 -13.83
C ASN A 489 2.77 10.00 -14.15
N LEU A 490 3.97 10.58 -14.07
CA LEU A 490 5.23 9.83 -14.19
C LEU A 490 5.41 8.89 -12.98
N LEU A 491 5.10 9.37 -11.78
CA LEU A 491 5.22 8.64 -10.52
C LEU A 491 4.09 7.65 -10.24
N HIS A 492 3.21 7.36 -11.21
CA HIS A 492 2.07 6.46 -11.05
C HIS A 492 1.00 6.92 -10.05
N MET A 493 0.89 8.25 -9.85
CA MET A 493 0.00 8.87 -8.88
C MET A 493 -1.32 9.41 -9.50
N VAL A 494 -1.66 9.01 -10.74
CA VAL A 494 -2.85 9.50 -11.46
C VAL A 494 -3.70 8.34 -11.92
N THR A 495 -4.88 8.16 -11.32
CA THR A 495 -5.81 7.07 -11.66
C THR A 495 -6.65 7.36 -12.90
N ALA A 496 -7.43 6.35 -13.32
CA ALA A 496 -8.47 6.49 -14.33
C ALA A 496 -9.59 7.47 -13.96
N ASP A 497 -9.76 7.81 -12.67
CA ASP A 497 -10.64 8.90 -12.27
C ASP A 497 -9.89 10.23 -12.16
N PRO A 498 -10.03 11.15 -13.14
CA PRO A 498 -9.37 12.44 -13.08
C PRO A 498 -9.87 13.32 -11.93
N ALA A 499 -11.03 13.02 -11.32
CA ALA A 499 -11.52 13.78 -10.17
C ALA A 499 -10.68 13.52 -8.91
N ARG A 500 -10.00 12.37 -8.80
CA ARG A 500 -9.11 12.03 -7.67
C ARG A 500 -7.78 12.76 -7.73
N THR A 501 -7.37 13.24 -8.90
CA THR A 501 -6.08 13.91 -9.10
C THR A 501 -6.06 15.28 -8.42
N PRO A 502 -5.14 15.53 -7.47
CA PRO A 502 -5.01 16.83 -6.84
C PRO A 502 -4.47 17.88 -7.81
N THR A 503 -4.57 19.16 -7.44
CA THR A 503 -3.96 20.24 -8.22
C THR A 503 -2.43 20.08 -8.27
N PHE A 504 -1.80 19.71 -7.16
CA PHE A 504 -0.41 19.26 -7.06
C PHE A 504 -0.19 18.64 -5.67
N THR A 505 0.92 17.92 -5.51
CA THR A 505 1.38 17.32 -4.27
C THR A 505 2.69 17.98 -3.84
N MET A 506 2.84 18.20 -2.53
CA MET A 506 4.14 18.53 -1.94
C MET A 506 4.64 17.34 -1.16
N PHE A 507 5.92 17.02 -1.28
CA PHE A 507 6.64 16.18 -0.31
C PHE A 507 7.42 17.13 0.60
N ALA A 508 7.05 17.16 1.88
CA ALA A 508 7.69 18.01 2.86
C ALA A 508 9.05 17.42 3.28
N LYS A 509 9.69 18.11 4.21
CA LYS A 509 10.71 17.47 5.03
C LYS A 509 10.03 16.53 6.04
N PRO A 510 10.64 15.38 6.35
CA PRO A 510 9.99 14.33 7.15
C PRO A 510 9.48 14.73 8.54
N ASP A 511 10.04 15.78 9.17
CA ASP A 511 9.57 16.27 10.48
C ASP A 511 8.13 16.84 10.46
N TYR A 512 7.62 17.25 9.30
CA TYR A 512 6.44 18.11 9.20
C TYR A 512 5.20 17.35 8.77
N TYR A 513 4.07 17.66 9.43
CA TYR A 513 2.73 17.27 9.01
C TYR A 513 1.92 18.52 8.69
N LEU A 514 1.29 18.59 7.52
CA LEU A 514 0.70 19.81 6.98
C LEU A 514 -0.82 19.73 6.86
N TYR A 515 -1.51 20.76 7.33
CA TYR A 515 -2.97 20.86 7.30
C TYR A 515 -3.46 22.26 6.90
N ALA A 516 -4.75 22.38 6.60
CA ALA A 516 -5.41 23.67 6.35
C ALA A 516 -6.19 24.13 7.58
N GLY A 517 -5.90 25.35 8.05
CA GLY A 517 -6.53 25.97 9.21
C GLY A 517 -6.92 27.43 8.97
N ALA A 518 -6.83 28.26 10.01
CA ALA A 518 -7.13 29.68 9.90
C ALA A 518 -6.13 30.40 8.96
N PRO A 519 -6.54 31.39 8.15
CA PRO A 519 -5.67 32.10 7.21
C PRO A 519 -4.84 33.20 7.88
N ASN A 520 -4.27 32.90 9.06
CA ASN A 520 -3.35 33.76 9.79
C ASN A 520 -2.58 32.93 10.82
N CYS A 521 -1.52 33.51 11.38
CA CYS A 521 -0.74 32.92 12.46
C CYS A 521 -0.92 33.66 13.79
N THR A 522 -2.15 34.11 14.08
CA THR A 522 -2.48 34.69 15.40
C THR A 522 -2.37 33.61 16.48
N ALA A 523 -2.93 32.42 16.20
CA ALA A 523 -2.47 31.20 16.83
C ALA A 523 -1.22 30.72 16.08
N ALA A 524 -0.26 30.13 16.79
CA ALA A 524 0.96 29.63 16.18
C ALA A 524 0.62 28.68 15.02
N CYS A 525 1.16 28.97 13.83
CA CYS A 525 0.98 28.12 12.66
C CYS A 525 1.81 26.84 12.71
N VAL A 526 2.71 26.73 13.70
CA VAL A 526 3.67 25.63 13.84
C VAL A 526 3.63 25.18 15.29
N ALA A 527 3.39 23.89 15.53
CA ALA A 527 3.34 23.31 16.87
C ALA A 527 3.78 21.85 16.83
N VAL A 528 4.36 21.37 17.94
CA VAL A 528 4.63 19.94 18.14
C VAL A 528 3.34 19.27 18.62
N GLU A 529 2.94 18.17 17.99
CA GLU A 529 1.83 17.32 18.45
C GLU A 529 2.37 16.00 18.99
N ALA A 530 2.49 15.90 20.31
CA ALA A 530 3.16 14.79 20.98
C ALA A 530 2.43 13.44 20.87
N ALA A 531 1.20 13.44 20.35
CA ALA A 531 0.43 12.23 20.13
C ALA A 531 0.97 11.39 18.96
N PHE A 532 1.55 12.03 17.94
CA PHE A 532 2.04 11.40 16.71
C PHE A 532 3.51 11.75 16.55
N ALA A 533 4.41 10.77 16.43
CA ALA A 533 5.85 11.05 16.33
C ALA A 533 6.55 10.25 15.23
N TRP A 534 5.77 9.61 14.37
CA TRP A 534 6.25 8.78 13.28
C TRP A 534 5.50 9.22 12.04
N ASN A 535 6.24 9.88 11.16
CA ASN A 535 5.71 10.47 9.93
C ASN A 535 6.10 9.60 8.75
N HIS A 536 5.17 9.37 7.85
CA HIS A 536 5.41 8.69 6.59
C HIS A 536 4.66 9.37 5.44
N GLY A 537 5.02 8.96 4.23
CA GLY A 537 4.52 9.50 2.97
C GLY A 537 5.56 10.30 2.18
N ASP A 538 6.44 11.04 2.86
CA ASP A 538 7.48 11.82 2.21
C ASP A 538 8.51 10.99 1.42
N VAL A 539 9.30 11.68 0.59
CA VAL A 539 10.45 11.07 -0.11
C VAL A 539 11.70 11.13 0.79
N SER A 540 11.92 10.05 1.54
CA SER A 540 13.07 9.88 2.43
C SER A 540 13.46 8.41 2.57
N PRO A 541 14.77 8.06 2.64
CA PRO A 541 15.19 6.65 2.72
C PRO A 541 14.65 5.85 3.91
N ASP A 542 14.45 6.48 5.06
CA ASP A 542 13.84 5.85 6.25
C ASP A 542 12.35 5.57 6.08
N ILE A 543 11.66 6.32 5.20
CA ILE A 543 10.26 6.10 4.85
C ILE A 543 10.11 5.11 3.69
N ASN A 544 10.81 5.34 2.57
CA ASN A 544 10.59 4.59 1.33
C ASN A 544 11.45 3.34 1.17
N THR A 545 12.37 3.05 2.09
CA THR A 545 13.21 1.83 2.04
C THR A 545 12.77 0.85 3.11
N THR A 546 12.08 -0.20 2.69
CA THR A 546 11.58 -1.27 3.54
C THR A 546 12.38 -2.56 3.35
N TRP A 547 11.79 -3.69 3.75
CA TRP A 547 12.41 -5.00 3.67
C TRP A 547 11.41 -6.07 3.22
N LEU A 548 11.92 -7.10 2.55
CA LEU A 548 11.14 -8.25 2.10
C LEU A 548 11.83 -9.55 2.53
N GLY A 549 11.20 -10.30 3.42
CA GLY A 549 11.59 -11.64 3.85
C GLY A 549 10.86 -12.73 3.09
N VAL A 550 11.58 -13.63 2.43
CA VAL A 550 11.00 -14.77 1.72
C VAL A 550 11.68 -16.07 2.16
N VAL A 551 10.89 -17.06 2.56
CA VAL A 551 11.35 -18.40 2.98
C VAL A 551 10.45 -19.46 2.37
N GLY A 552 11.03 -20.49 1.74
CA GLY A 552 10.23 -21.64 1.28
C GLY A 552 10.89 -22.41 0.14
N PRO A 553 10.22 -23.47 -0.36
CA PRO A 553 10.70 -24.23 -1.51
C PRO A 553 10.94 -23.33 -2.72
N GLY A 554 12.14 -23.43 -3.30
CA GLY A 554 12.53 -22.67 -4.49
C GLY A 554 13.24 -21.35 -4.20
N VAL A 555 13.29 -20.88 -2.95
CA VAL A 555 13.94 -19.64 -2.53
C VAL A 555 15.39 -19.90 -2.10
N GLN A 556 16.32 -19.02 -2.48
CA GLN A 556 17.71 -19.08 -2.05
C GLN A 556 17.85 -18.69 -0.57
N HIS A 557 18.85 -19.27 0.08
CA HIS A 557 19.22 -18.92 1.46
C HIS A 557 20.40 -17.94 1.45
N LEU A 558 20.10 -16.65 1.32
CA LEU A 558 21.12 -15.59 1.25
C LEU A 558 21.27 -14.80 2.56
N GLY A 559 20.44 -15.08 3.58
CA GLY A 559 20.43 -14.27 4.81
C GLY A 559 19.94 -12.85 4.52
N VAL A 560 20.55 -11.84 5.15
CA VAL A 560 20.23 -10.43 4.84
C VAL A 560 21.01 -10.00 3.60
N ASN A 561 20.31 -9.64 2.53
CA ASN A 561 20.86 -9.15 1.28
C ASN A 561 20.54 -7.65 1.12
N LYS A 562 21.58 -6.84 0.86
CA LYS A 562 21.47 -5.39 0.66
C LYS A 562 21.71 -4.94 -0.78
N SER A 563 21.99 -5.87 -1.68
CA SER A 563 22.42 -5.57 -3.06
C SER A 563 21.31 -5.71 -4.08
N ILE A 564 20.34 -6.60 -3.83
CA ILE A 564 19.18 -6.77 -4.73
C ILE A 564 18.25 -5.60 -4.50
N TRP A 565 18.00 -4.82 -5.55
CA TRP A 565 17.03 -3.74 -5.54
C TRP A 565 15.67 -4.30 -5.95
N ALA A 566 14.66 -4.08 -5.12
CA ALA A 566 13.27 -4.44 -5.37
C ALA A 566 12.36 -3.29 -4.93
N ASP A 567 11.11 -3.32 -5.38
CA ASP A 567 10.02 -2.58 -4.75
C ASP A 567 8.81 -3.51 -4.55
N HIS A 568 7.79 -3.01 -3.86
CA HIS A 568 6.59 -3.76 -3.53
C HIS A 568 5.94 -4.47 -4.72
N THR A 569 5.96 -3.87 -5.91
CA THR A 569 5.33 -4.48 -7.08
C THR A 569 5.94 -5.82 -7.45
N ASP A 570 7.22 -6.06 -7.11
CA ASP A 570 7.96 -7.27 -7.45
C ASP A 570 7.51 -8.50 -6.61
N THR A 571 6.82 -8.27 -5.49
CA THR A 571 6.42 -9.34 -4.56
C THR A 571 5.40 -10.29 -5.17
N ARG A 572 4.30 -9.74 -5.73
CA ARG A 572 3.22 -10.54 -6.33
C ARG A 572 3.69 -11.47 -7.46
N PRO A 573 4.37 -10.99 -8.54
CA PRO A 573 4.82 -11.87 -9.61
C PRO A 573 5.84 -12.90 -9.11
N THR A 574 6.67 -12.56 -8.13
CA THR A 574 7.60 -13.52 -7.51
C THR A 574 6.86 -14.66 -6.81
N ILE A 575 5.82 -14.36 -6.03
CA ILE A 575 4.94 -15.36 -5.41
C ILE A 575 4.27 -16.22 -6.50
N MET A 576 3.67 -15.60 -7.52
CA MET A 576 3.02 -16.33 -8.62
C MET A 576 3.97 -17.31 -9.31
N SER A 577 5.20 -16.87 -9.63
CA SER A 577 6.23 -17.71 -10.25
C SER A 577 6.63 -18.90 -9.38
N LEU A 578 6.83 -18.68 -8.07
CA LEU A 578 7.16 -19.74 -7.10
C LEU A 578 6.06 -20.78 -6.95
N LEU A 579 4.80 -20.39 -7.16
CA LEU A 579 3.63 -21.25 -7.04
C LEU A 579 3.20 -21.92 -8.36
N GLY A 580 3.84 -21.53 -9.47
CA GLY A 580 3.41 -21.97 -10.81
C GLY A 580 2.05 -21.41 -11.21
N LEU A 581 1.68 -20.25 -10.66
CA LEU A 581 0.46 -19.52 -10.97
C LEU A 581 0.79 -18.28 -11.81
N LYS A 582 -0.25 -17.62 -12.32
CA LYS A 582 -0.15 -16.36 -13.05
C LYS A 582 -1.46 -15.59 -12.87
N ASP A 583 -1.35 -14.28 -12.69
CA ASP A 583 -2.51 -13.39 -12.76
C ASP A 583 -2.94 -13.09 -14.22
N ASP A 584 -4.20 -12.69 -14.40
CA ASP A 584 -4.80 -12.41 -15.71
C ASP A 584 -4.45 -11.02 -16.27
N TYR A 585 -3.55 -10.31 -15.61
CA TYR A 585 -3.08 -8.99 -15.98
C TYR A 585 -1.55 -8.93 -15.94
N GLN A 586 -1.00 -7.96 -16.65
CA GLN A 586 0.43 -7.67 -16.62
C GLN A 586 0.77 -6.83 -15.37
N HIS A 587 1.80 -7.19 -14.63
CA HIS A 587 2.27 -6.47 -13.45
C HIS A 587 3.08 -5.21 -13.83
N ASP A 588 3.35 -4.33 -12.86
CA ASP A 588 4.42 -3.31 -12.94
C ASP A 588 5.71 -3.77 -12.22
N GLY A 589 5.60 -4.90 -11.51
CA GLY A 589 6.71 -5.61 -10.92
C GLY A 589 7.22 -6.75 -11.78
N ARG A 590 8.40 -7.26 -11.43
CA ARG A 590 9.05 -8.40 -12.09
C ARG A 590 9.33 -9.52 -11.10
N VAL A 591 9.57 -10.72 -11.60
CA VAL A 591 10.03 -11.82 -10.73
C VAL A 591 11.45 -11.52 -10.23
N LEU A 592 11.66 -11.66 -8.92
CA LEU A 592 12.96 -11.51 -8.27
C LEU A 592 13.85 -12.73 -8.54
N PHE A 593 14.39 -12.86 -9.75
CA PHE A 593 15.23 -14.00 -10.15
C PHE A 593 16.38 -14.26 -9.18
N GLU A 594 16.97 -13.19 -8.64
CA GLU A 594 18.08 -13.25 -7.70
C GLU A 594 17.71 -13.94 -6.38
N LEU A 595 16.41 -14.05 -6.05
CA LEU A 595 15.90 -14.78 -4.90
C LEU A 595 15.65 -16.27 -5.18
N LEU A 596 15.60 -16.70 -6.44
CA LEU A 596 15.15 -18.04 -6.82
C LEU A 596 16.32 -18.99 -7.01
N THR A 597 16.19 -20.22 -6.51
CA THR A 597 17.12 -21.31 -6.84
C THR A 597 17.07 -21.63 -8.33
N ASP A 598 18.16 -22.18 -8.88
CA ASP A 598 18.23 -22.59 -10.30
C ASP A 598 17.02 -23.42 -10.73
N LYS A 599 16.57 -24.36 -9.88
CA LYS A 599 15.43 -25.24 -10.18
C LYS A 599 14.10 -24.48 -10.24
N ALA A 600 13.93 -23.46 -9.41
CA ALA A 600 12.70 -22.66 -9.37
C ALA A 600 12.65 -21.61 -10.49
N LEU A 601 13.79 -21.21 -11.07
CA LEU A 601 13.82 -20.29 -12.19
C LEU A 601 13.03 -20.85 -13.39
N PRO A 602 12.17 -20.05 -14.05
CA PRO A 602 11.57 -20.39 -15.33
C PRO A 602 12.65 -20.78 -16.34
N LYS A 603 12.38 -21.79 -17.18
CA LYS A 603 13.38 -22.38 -18.08
C LYS A 603 14.07 -21.33 -18.96
N THR A 604 13.30 -20.46 -19.60
CA THR A 604 13.80 -19.39 -20.47
C THR A 604 14.73 -18.43 -19.74
N ILE A 605 14.38 -18.08 -18.49
CA ILE A 605 15.21 -17.23 -17.63
C ILE A 605 16.50 -17.96 -17.27
N ARG A 606 16.41 -19.22 -16.83
CA ARG A 606 17.56 -20.04 -16.42
C ARG A 606 18.61 -20.15 -17.53
N GLU A 607 18.18 -20.33 -18.78
CA GLU A 607 19.07 -20.45 -19.94
C GLU A 607 19.75 -19.11 -20.32
N HIS A 608 19.22 -17.98 -19.86
CA HIS A 608 19.67 -16.63 -20.23
C HIS A 608 19.70 -15.63 -19.05
N LEU A 609 20.06 -16.10 -17.85
CA LEU A 609 19.84 -15.35 -16.60
C LEU A 609 20.42 -13.94 -16.61
N SER A 610 21.70 -13.77 -16.99
CA SER A 610 22.35 -12.45 -17.01
C SER A 610 21.67 -11.43 -17.93
N TYR A 611 21.04 -11.89 -19.01
CA TYR A 611 20.30 -11.01 -19.92
C TYR A 611 19.02 -10.47 -19.25
N TYR A 612 18.24 -11.36 -18.64
CA TYR A 612 16.99 -10.97 -17.99
C TYR A 612 17.22 -10.19 -16.69
N GLU A 613 18.24 -10.53 -15.89
CA GLU A 613 18.64 -9.71 -14.73
C GLU A 613 19.02 -8.28 -15.14
N ASN A 614 19.74 -8.11 -16.24
CA ASN A 614 20.11 -6.79 -16.72
C ASN A 614 18.88 -5.95 -17.10
N ILE A 615 17.92 -6.56 -17.80
CA ILE A 615 16.67 -5.88 -18.17
C ILE A 615 15.85 -5.56 -16.92
N ALA A 616 15.68 -6.52 -16.01
CA ALA A 616 14.94 -6.31 -14.76
C ALA A 616 15.52 -5.15 -13.95
N ARG A 617 16.84 -5.09 -13.78
CA ARG A 617 17.51 -3.98 -13.06
C ARG A 617 17.24 -2.63 -13.70
N ILE A 618 17.37 -2.51 -15.03
CA ILE A 618 17.13 -1.25 -15.73
C ILE A 618 15.65 -0.87 -15.66
N TYR A 619 14.75 -1.84 -15.88
CA TYR A 619 13.30 -1.66 -15.81
C TYR A 619 12.89 -1.02 -14.48
N LYS A 620 13.37 -1.57 -13.36
CA LYS A 620 13.05 -1.02 -12.05
C LYS A 620 13.57 0.41 -11.85
N GLN A 621 14.77 0.72 -12.35
CA GLN A 621 15.32 2.07 -12.25
C GLN A 621 14.62 3.12 -13.11
N ILE A 622 13.85 2.71 -14.13
CA ILE A 622 13.04 3.62 -14.96
C ILE A 622 11.55 3.65 -14.60
N ASN A 623 11.03 2.58 -14.01
CA ASN A 623 9.59 2.44 -13.76
C ASN A 623 9.18 2.75 -12.32
N ALA A 624 10.02 2.43 -11.34
CA ALA A 624 9.68 2.66 -9.94
C ALA A 624 9.67 4.15 -9.59
N PRO A 625 8.69 4.63 -8.79
CA PRO A 625 8.65 6.03 -8.34
C PRO A 625 9.94 6.48 -7.65
N VAL A 626 10.55 5.62 -6.83
CA VAL A 626 11.83 5.88 -6.15
C VAL A 626 13.05 5.29 -6.87
N GLY A 627 12.88 4.84 -8.11
CA GLY A 627 13.99 4.52 -9.01
C GLY A 627 14.76 5.79 -9.42
N VAL A 628 15.98 5.63 -9.95
CA VAL A 628 16.81 6.78 -10.36
C VAL A 628 16.07 7.74 -11.29
N PHE A 629 15.25 7.23 -12.22
CA PHE A 629 14.49 8.08 -13.13
C PHE A 629 13.41 8.90 -12.42
N GLY A 630 12.59 8.27 -11.55
CA GLY A 630 11.53 8.95 -10.80
C GLY A 630 12.05 9.99 -9.81
N LEU A 631 13.12 9.69 -9.07
CA LEU A 631 13.75 10.69 -8.19
C LEU A 631 14.36 11.86 -8.98
N THR A 632 14.89 11.60 -10.17
CA THR A 632 15.44 12.64 -11.03
C THR A 632 14.33 13.51 -11.64
N SER A 633 13.22 12.92 -12.08
CA SER A 633 12.08 13.67 -12.61
C SER A 633 11.43 14.54 -11.54
N LEU A 634 11.30 14.02 -10.32
CA LEU A 634 10.73 14.77 -9.20
C LEU A 634 11.59 16.00 -8.85
N ALA A 635 12.91 15.89 -8.90
CA ALA A 635 13.80 17.04 -8.75
C ALA A 635 13.64 18.07 -9.88
N ILE A 636 13.42 17.62 -11.13
CA ILE A 636 13.15 18.50 -12.27
C ILE A 636 11.79 19.20 -12.12
N SER A 637 10.74 18.47 -11.72
CA SER A 637 9.40 19.05 -11.50
C SER A 637 9.44 20.06 -10.36
N THR A 638 10.18 19.77 -9.29
CA THR A 638 10.42 20.74 -8.20
C THR A 638 11.05 22.04 -8.74
N GLN A 639 12.10 21.94 -9.56
CA GLN A 639 12.70 23.12 -10.21
C GLN A 639 11.72 23.88 -11.12
N ALA A 640 10.85 23.15 -11.83
CA ALA A 640 9.82 23.72 -12.69
C ALA A 640 8.76 24.48 -11.87
N LEU A 641 8.26 23.88 -10.79
CA LEU A 641 7.23 24.43 -9.92
C LEU A 641 7.73 25.64 -9.12
N GLU A 642 9.00 25.64 -8.72
CA GLU A 642 9.64 26.75 -8.02
C GLU A 642 9.94 27.96 -8.91
N SER A 643 10.07 27.76 -10.22
CA SER A 643 10.50 28.81 -11.13
C SER A 643 9.52 29.99 -11.20
N ASN A 644 10.08 31.20 -11.18
CA ASN A 644 9.39 32.47 -11.39
C ASN A 644 9.83 33.19 -12.68
N THR A 645 10.48 32.49 -13.60
CA THR A 645 10.93 33.07 -14.88
C THR A 645 9.77 33.73 -15.63
N THR A 646 10.03 34.88 -16.27
CA THR A 646 9.03 35.63 -17.03
C THR A 646 8.22 34.73 -17.97
N GLY A 647 6.89 34.85 -17.87
CA GLY A 647 5.95 34.06 -18.67
C GLY A 647 5.95 32.56 -18.36
N ASP A 648 6.39 32.15 -17.17
CA ASP A 648 6.51 30.75 -16.74
C ASP A 648 7.33 29.89 -17.72
N SER A 649 8.28 30.51 -18.43
CA SER A 649 9.04 29.87 -19.52
C SER A 649 9.83 28.63 -19.09
N THR A 650 10.47 28.64 -17.92
CA THR A 650 11.13 27.43 -17.37
C THR A 650 10.13 26.35 -17.01
N TYR A 651 9.01 26.69 -16.37
CA TYR A 651 7.97 25.73 -16.01
C TYR A 651 7.43 25.03 -17.26
N THR A 652 6.95 25.80 -18.24
CA THR A 652 6.41 25.28 -19.50
C THR A 652 7.43 24.39 -20.23
N LYS A 653 8.71 24.77 -20.24
CA LYS A 653 9.77 23.99 -20.87
C LYS A 653 10.02 22.66 -20.14
N LEU A 654 10.23 22.69 -18.83
CA LEU A 654 10.60 21.49 -18.07
C LEU A 654 9.43 20.50 -18.01
N GLU A 655 8.21 20.99 -17.80
CA GLU A 655 7.01 20.14 -17.79
C GLU A 655 6.71 19.52 -19.16
N ALA A 656 6.91 20.25 -20.26
CA ALA A 656 6.81 19.66 -21.60
C ALA A 656 7.88 18.57 -21.84
N LEU A 657 9.09 18.74 -21.29
CA LEU A 657 10.13 17.71 -21.35
C LEU A 657 9.75 16.49 -20.50
N LEU A 658 9.20 16.68 -19.29
CA LEU A 658 8.73 15.60 -18.41
C LEU A 658 7.58 14.81 -19.05
N GLN A 659 6.63 15.48 -19.71
CA GLN A 659 5.58 14.82 -20.51
C GLN A 659 6.15 13.92 -21.62
N GLY A 660 7.11 14.45 -22.38
CA GLY A 660 7.79 13.69 -23.43
C GLY A 660 8.57 12.50 -22.87
N MET A 661 9.27 12.71 -21.76
CA MET A 661 10.01 11.67 -21.03
C MET A 661 9.09 10.59 -20.47
N THR A 662 7.93 10.95 -19.92
CA THR A 662 6.92 10.01 -19.43
C THR A 662 6.41 9.13 -20.57
N THR A 663 6.12 9.72 -21.73
CA THR A 663 5.68 8.96 -22.92
C THR A 663 6.74 7.95 -23.35
N GLN A 664 8.01 8.38 -23.41
CA GLN A 664 9.12 7.49 -23.77
C GLN A 664 9.36 6.40 -22.73
N ARG A 665 9.28 6.74 -21.43
CA ARG A 665 9.38 5.78 -20.33
C ARG A 665 8.30 4.73 -20.45
N ASN A 666 7.04 5.11 -20.63
CA ASN A 666 5.92 4.17 -20.73
C ASN A 666 6.11 3.19 -21.90
N GLU A 667 6.58 3.66 -23.06
CA GLU A 667 6.87 2.79 -24.21
C GLU A 667 7.99 1.79 -23.90
N VAL A 668 9.12 2.25 -23.34
CA VAL A 668 10.28 1.41 -23.05
C VAL A 668 9.98 0.43 -21.93
N ALA A 669 9.41 0.91 -20.82
CA ALA A 669 9.01 0.11 -19.67
C ALA A 669 7.99 -0.97 -20.07
N GLY A 670 6.98 -0.61 -20.88
CA GLY A 670 5.98 -1.56 -21.41
C GLY A 670 6.60 -2.69 -22.24
N LYS A 671 7.63 -2.40 -23.06
CA LYS A 671 8.39 -3.43 -23.78
C LYS A 671 9.20 -4.33 -22.85
N MET A 672 9.89 -3.73 -21.85
CA MET A 672 10.69 -4.47 -20.89
C MET A 672 9.84 -5.44 -20.06
N ILE A 673 8.73 -4.97 -19.49
CA ILE A 673 7.88 -5.83 -18.67
C ILE A 673 7.20 -6.93 -19.49
N SER A 674 6.77 -6.62 -20.72
CA SER A 674 6.24 -7.64 -21.62
C SER A 674 7.27 -8.72 -21.96
N LEU A 675 8.54 -8.35 -22.12
CA LEU A 675 9.63 -9.31 -22.35
C LEU A 675 9.88 -10.17 -21.10
N LEU A 676 9.93 -9.55 -19.92
CA LEU A 676 10.14 -10.23 -18.63
C LEU A 676 9.02 -11.23 -18.36
N GLU A 677 7.75 -10.79 -18.37
CA GLU A 677 6.61 -11.65 -18.04
C GLU A 677 6.43 -12.81 -19.03
N ASN A 678 6.71 -12.59 -20.32
CA ASN A 678 6.69 -13.67 -21.30
C ASN A 678 7.72 -14.75 -20.94
N ALA A 679 8.91 -14.37 -20.50
CA ALA A 679 9.93 -15.34 -20.09
C ALA A 679 9.64 -15.98 -18.72
N GLU A 680 9.00 -15.23 -17.82
CA GLU A 680 8.62 -15.66 -16.46
C GLU A 680 7.51 -16.70 -16.45
N PHE A 681 6.46 -16.49 -17.28
CA PHE A 681 5.22 -17.28 -17.23
C PHE A 681 4.98 -18.12 -18.50
N GLY A 682 6.05 -18.54 -19.18
CA GLY A 682 6.00 -19.59 -20.21
C GLY A 682 5.59 -19.16 -21.62
N GLY A 683 5.62 -17.86 -21.91
CA GLY A 683 5.49 -17.31 -23.27
C GLY A 683 6.78 -17.40 -24.10
N HIS A 684 6.67 -17.13 -25.39
CA HIS A 684 7.84 -16.95 -26.26
C HIS A 684 8.37 -15.52 -26.13
N ALA A 685 9.58 -15.35 -25.58
CA ALA A 685 10.29 -14.08 -25.57
C ALA A 685 11.38 -14.08 -26.65
N SER A 686 11.30 -13.15 -27.61
CA SER A 686 12.43 -12.86 -28.50
C SER A 686 13.33 -11.83 -27.84
N ALA A 687 14.64 -12.11 -27.74
CA ALA A 687 15.59 -11.16 -27.18
C ALA A 687 15.58 -9.84 -27.94
N ASP A 688 15.40 -8.74 -27.22
CA ASP A 688 15.62 -7.36 -27.68
C ASP A 688 16.72 -6.74 -26.81
N LEU A 689 17.92 -6.59 -27.37
CA LEU A 689 19.05 -5.97 -26.68
C LEU A 689 18.95 -4.43 -26.68
N LEU A 690 18.17 -3.84 -27.59
CA LEU A 690 18.07 -2.39 -27.72
C LEU A 690 17.25 -1.77 -26.59
N VAL A 691 16.30 -2.51 -26.03
CA VAL A 691 15.43 -2.01 -24.96
C VAL A 691 16.23 -1.59 -23.72
N SER A 692 17.27 -2.36 -23.35
CA SER A 692 18.17 -2.02 -22.23
C SER A 692 18.93 -0.70 -22.46
N VAL A 693 19.40 -0.49 -23.69
CA VAL A 693 20.11 0.74 -24.09
C VAL A 693 19.16 1.94 -24.04
N GLN A 694 17.91 1.77 -24.47
CA GLN A 694 16.88 2.82 -24.42
C GLN A 694 16.58 3.23 -22.96
N GLY A 695 16.45 2.26 -22.04
CA GLY A 695 16.24 2.56 -20.62
C GLY A 695 17.42 3.32 -19.99
N GLN A 696 18.66 2.90 -20.26
CA GLN A 696 19.85 3.61 -19.79
C GLN A 696 19.96 5.03 -20.37
N SER A 697 19.57 5.20 -21.64
CA SER A 697 19.53 6.50 -22.31
C SER A 697 18.52 7.45 -21.65
N LEU A 698 17.35 6.96 -21.23
CA LEU A 698 16.35 7.76 -20.50
C LEU A 698 16.92 8.30 -19.18
N ILE A 699 17.56 7.44 -18.38
CA ILE A 699 18.22 7.84 -17.13
C ILE A 699 19.28 8.92 -17.41
N GLY A 700 20.15 8.68 -18.38
CA GLY A 700 21.21 9.64 -18.74
C GLY A 700 20.67 10.98 -19.23
N HIS A 701 19.56 10.98 -19.97
CA HIS A 701 18.91 12.19 -20.44
C HIS A 701 18.31 13.00 -19.28
N ALA A 702 17.56 12.36 -18.36
CA ALA A 702 17.00 13.01 -17.18
C ALA A 702 18.10 13.63 -16.30
N GLN A 703 19.16 12.88 -16.01
CA GLN A 703 20.31 13.38 -15.23
C GLN A 703 21.03 14.55 -15.91
N THR A 704 21.06 14.59 -17.25
CA THR A 704 21.64 15.69 -18.00
C THR A 704 20.76 16.95 -17.94
N LEU A 705 19.44 16.81 -17.88
CA LEU A 705 18.53 17.95 -17.67
C LEU A 705 18.74 18.58 -16.30
N LEU A 706 18.86 17.77 -15.23
CA LEU A 706 19.04 18.26 -13.87
C LEU A 706 20.36 19.04 -13.65
N ARG A 707 21.39 18.76 -14.46
CA ARG A 707 22.70 19.44 -14.37
C ARG A 707 22.74 20.80 -15.07
N LYS A 708 21.70 21.19 -15.79
CA LYS A 708 21.63 22.44 -16.57
C LYS A 708 20.69 23.44 -15.90
#